data_AF-A0A542IZF9-F1
#
_entry.id   AF-A0A542IZF9-F1
#
_cell.length_a   1.000
_cell.length_b   1.000
_cell.length_c   1.000
_cell.angle_alpha   90.00
_cell.angle_beta   90.00
_cell.angle_gamma   90.00
#
_symmetry.space_group_name_H-M   'P 1'
#
loop_
_entity.id
_entity.type
_entity.pdbx_description
1 polymer ?
#
loop_
_entity_poly.entity_id
_entity_poly.type
_entity_poly.pdbx_seq_one_letter_code
_entity_poly.pdbx_strand_id
1 'polypeptide(L)'
;MRDQKYQTRLSALKLWADMVSARGYVPPAEEDLSLIAEHKKTDTAGLDQALVGPWRDALKELLKQLAFNIADPHLQLGPEFDEPGPGAIRVAAARTANQGPVTGGPALPPGSPAADPAFLALKTWRNKAIAEKRLSPSNLKEAQLRLLVNSGQTTEVEIRSAFPPAVAKYAGEMAEVLTALHSSGEAVETAGSPKPTPGNPAPSAPPRAASVPPAGAQTAPLRAAPPVPTKAPVADKAPSPAPPAAVELDPAGFAAYDYAPQAPAQVSVEARKDSQGHRKYSWTPAQSTSLVTIYRLVAGDEHEPYAPDQADLVAATTDAEAIDDRSFTTATRYLQVWLNHGPSIAEAMAAQPTLYAAGGYVGELGNVEIREDEGRVVGRWTALPGTQKVQIFRIPIERAATGGGDQRYRILQDSANLGGFVDANAERGKAYLYQVCAEAALGGDVRLSSPTACTVRVSAVLEPVSDMRIEMTGDNGSSLFDLRWSSPAGGSVVVYRTEQPPQAGLELEPLSEDSLRISGLMPESRLPNPVEVVDGTATMLSVPWPSGWTRAYFTPVTLLEGMAHVGTAIFKSRNDKVRNPRIVERVNSQTLSFEWPDGADSVMVYMGPAGQDPELSLNSQGMEISQPDYRRRGGLQFTQPLPSTGCDLHLVPVSFEAGARVSGAITTVNYPHILRLTYQVVEAKSFLGKVTGVSVIVQTSEAVQSMPAFVLVYNPDRLPLTSRDGRALNMVPAIDVAAAPARRFTPGGSGPDGPVPWKTDPGSWASEVNPEGGFLRLFADLPVEVLRHVALLDPPVASLRFSGTPSMGARFFGGR
;
A
#
# COMPACT_ATOMS: atom_id res chain seq x y z
N MET A 1 1.15 -42.16 -8.37
CA MET A 1 1.65 -40.86 -7.85
C MET A 1 0.58 -39.81 -8.17
N ARG A 2 -0.10 -39.25 -7.17
CA ARG A 2 -1.18 -38.27 -7.40
C ARG A 2 -0.58 -36.87 -7.52
N ASP A 3 -0.86 -36.18 -8.62
CA ASP A 3 -0.35 -34.85 -9.00
C ASP A 3 -0.83 -33.75 -8.03
N GLN A 4 -0.09 -32.64 -7.90
CA GLN A 4 -0.39 -31.48 -7.06
C GLN A 4 -1.82 -30.95 -7.31
N LYS A 5 -2.28 -30.99 -8.57
CA LYS A 5 -3.64 -30.61 -8.96
C LYS A 5 -4.73 -31.52 -8.37
N TYR A 6 -4.43 -32.78 -8.09
CA TYR A 6 -5.38 -33.67 -7.38
C TYR A 6 -5.51 -33.24 -5.92
N GLN A 7 -4.39 -32.96 -5.24
CA GLN A 7 -4.41 -32.57 -3.83
C GLN A 7 -5.15 -31.25 -3.62
N THR A 8 -4.93 -30.25 -4.49
CA THR A 8 -5.68 -28.99 -4.45
C THR A 8 -7.19 -29.19 -4.60
N ARG A 9 -7.64 -30.08 -5.50
CA ARG A 9 -9.07 -30.37 -5.68
C ARG A 9 -9.66 -31.09 -4.47
N LEU A 10 -8.96 -32.09 -3.94
CA LEU A 10 -9.43 -32.85 -2.78
C LEU A 10 -9.52 -31.96 -1.54
N SER A 11 -8.53 -31.10 -1.28
CA SER A 11 -8.57 -30.17 -0.16
C SER A 11 -9.75 -29.20 -0.26
N ALA A 12 -10.03 -28.66 -1.44
CA ALA A 12 -11.18 -27.77 -1.63
C ALA A 12 -12.54 -28.49 -1.44
N LEU A 13 -12.64 -29.74 -1.91
CA LEU A 13 -13.85 -30.57 -1.72
C LEU A 13 -14.09 -30.90 -0.24
N LYS A 14 -13.03 -31.16 0.53
CA LYS A 14 -13.13 -31.43 1.98
C LYS A 14 -13.56 -30.19 2.77
N LEU A 15 -12.95 -29.04 2.49
CA LEU A 15 -13.32 -27.78 3.15
C LEU A 15 -14.79 -27.41 2.89
N TRP A 16 -15.26 -27.64 1.66
CA TRP A 16 -16.69 -27.50 1.34
C TRP A 16 -17.57 -28.50 2.12
N ALA A 17 -17.16 -29.77 2.25
CA ALA A 17 -17.89 -30.78 3.00
C ALA A 17 -18.01 -30.46 4.50
N ASP A 18 -16.97 -29.84 5.08
CA ASP A 18 -16.99 -29.36 6.47
C ASP A 18 -18.04 -28.25 6.66
N MET A 19 -18.17 -27.34 5.68
CA MET A 19 -19.20 -26.30 5.69
C MET A 19 -20.61 -26.89 5.58
N VAL A 20 -20.80 -27.94 4.78
CA VAL A 20 -22.07 -28.68 4.70
C VAL A 20 -22.41 -29.32 6.04
N SER A 21 -21.43 -29.93 6.71
CA SER A 21 -21.59 -30.52 8.04
C SER A 21 -21.96 -29.47 9.09
N ALA A 22 -21.30 -28.30 9.06
CA ALA A 22 -21.60 -27.18 9.95
C ALA A 22 -23.03 -26.64 9.81
N ARG A 23 -23.67 -26.88 8.65
CA ARG A 23 -25.07 -26.52 8.38
C ARG A 23 -26.07 -27.60 8.81
N GLY A 24 -25.60 -28.69 9.43
CA GLY A 24 -26.43 -29.76 9.97
C GLY A 24 -26.88 -30.81 8.96
N TYR A 25 -26.21 -30.89 7.80
CA TYR A 25 -26.42 -31.92 6.79
C TYR A 25 -25.30 -32.95 6.78
N VAL A 26 -25.59 -34.17 6.34
CA VAL A 26 -24.57 -35.19 6.10
C VAL A 26 -23.91 -34.91 4.73
N PRO A 27 -22.61 -34.59 4.65
CA PRO A 27 -21.92 -34.41 3.37
C PRO A 27 -21.62 -35.76 2.68
N PRO A 28 -21.20 -35.75 1.40
CA PRO A 28 -20.57 -36.91 0.77
C PRO A 28 -19.39 -37.45 1.57
N ALA A 29 -19.19 -38.77 1.57
CA ALA A 29 -18.09 -39.38 2.30
C ALA A 29 -16.72 -38.99 1.72
N GLU A 30 -15.67 -39.05 2.53
CA GLU A 30 -14.31 -38.69 2.08
C GLU A 30 -13.83 -39.56 0.89
N GLU A 31 -14.27 -40.81 0.83
CA GLU A 31 -14.03 -41.73 -0.28
C GLU A 31 -14.69 -41.25 -1.58
N ASP A 32 -15.94 -40.75 -1.49
CA ASP A 32 -16.66 -40.15 -2.63
C ASP A 32 -15.95 -38.88 -3.11
N LEU A 33 -15.55 -38.00 -2.20
CA LEU A 33 -14.83 -36.76 -2.54
C LEU A 33 -13.48 -37.05 -3.19
N SER A 34 -12.80 -38.13 -2.77
CA SER A 34 -11.55 -38.59 -3.37
C SER A 34 -11.77 -39.10 -4.80
N LEU A 35 -12.81 -39.89 -5.04
CA LEU A 35 -13.20 -40.35 -6.39
C LEU A 35 -13.61 -39.19 -7.29
N ILE A 36 -14.34 -38.19 -6.76
CA ILE A 36 -14.73 -36.98 -7.48
C ILE A 36 -13.49 -36.14 -7.84
N ALA A 37 -12.52 -35.99 -6.92
CA ALA A 37 -11.27 -35.26 -7.17
C ALA A 37 -10.38 -35.95 -8.22
N GLU A 38 -10.39 -37.29 -8.23
CA GLU A 38 -9.65 -38.14 -9.17
C GLU A 38 -10.24 -38.07 -10.58
N HIS A 39 -11.54 -38.31 -10.71
CA HIS A 39 -12.24 -38.40 -12.00
C HIS A 39 -12.77 -37.05 -12.51
N LYS A 40 -12.76 -36.00 -11.67
CA LYS A 40 -13.25 -34.64 -11.95
C LYS A 40 -14.72 -34.60 -12.38
N LYS A 41 -15.51 -35.54 -11.86
CA LYS A 41 -16.91 -35.74 -12.22
C LYS A 41 -17.70 -36.26 -11.04
N THR A 42 -19.00 -35.99 -11.02
CA THR A 42 -19.94 -36.36 -9.94
C THR A 42 -20.83 -37.57 -10.28
N ASP A 43 -20.58 -38.22 -11.41
CA ASP A 43 -21.30 -39.38 -11.96
C ASP A 43 -20.40 -40.62 -12.14
N THR A 44 -19.29 -40.68 -11.41
CA THR A 44 -18.35 -41.81 -11.42
C THR A 44 -18.96 -43.05 -10.76
N ALA A 45 -18.68 -44.25 -11.31
CA ALA A 45 -19.08 -45.51 -10.70
C ALA A 45 -18.43 -45.69 -9.32
N GLY A 46 -19.21 -46.13 -8.33
CA GLY A 46 -18.76 -46.31 -6.94
C GLY A 46 -19.09 -45.16 -5.98
N LEU A 47 -19.66 -44.05 -6.48
CA LEU A 47 -20.13 -42.95 -5.63
C LEU A 47 -21.46 -43.29 -4.94
N ASP A 48 -21.59 -42.96 -3.65
CA ASP A 48 -22.88 -43.01 -2.96
C ASP A 48 -23.80 -41.88 -3.46
N GLN A 49 -24.70 -42.22 -4.39
CA GLN A 49 -25.61 -41.26 -4.99
C GLN A 49 -26.65 -40.72 -4.01
N ALA A 50 -26.88 -41.35 -2.86
CA ALA A 50 -27.77 -40.81 -1.83
C ALA A 50 -27.14 -39.59 -1.12
N LEU A 51 -25.81 -39.58 -0.96
CA LEU A 51 -25.08 -38.47 -0.34
C LEU A 51 -24.58 -37.45 -1.37
N VAL A 52 -24.15 -37.91 -2.55
CA VAL A 52 -23.63 -37.04 -3.62
C VAL A 52 -24.75 -36.37 -4.41
N GLY A 53 -25.89 -37.06 -4.62
CA GLY A 53 -26.99 -36.61 -5.47
C GLY A 53 -27.57 -35.24 -5.08
N PRO A 54 -27.92 -35.00 -3.80
CA PRO A 54 -28.46 -33.72 -3.34
C PRO A 54 -27.50 -32.54 -3.51
N TRP A 55 -26.19 -32.78 -3.56
CA TRP A 55 -25.15 -31.75 -3.67
C TRP A 55 -24.49 -31.68 -5.05
N ARG A 56 -25.05 -32.38 -6.04
CA ARG A 56 -24.41 -32.58 -7.35
C ARG A 56 -24.10 -31.28 -8.07
N ASP A 57 -24.97 -30.28 -7.97
CA ASP A 57 -24.79 -28.98 -8.65
C ASP A 57 -23.72 -28.12 -7.97
N ALA A 58 -23.69 -28.11 -6.63
CA ALA A 58 -22.64 -27.46 -5.85
C ALA A 58 -21.26 -28.06 -6.15
N LEU A 59 -21.18 -29.39 -6.19
CA LEU A 59 -19.94 -30.11 -6.51
C LEU A 59 -19.46 -29.86 -7.94
N LYS A 60 -20.38 -29.75 -8.91
CA LYS A 60 -20.03 -29.40 -10.31
C LYS A 60 -19.50 -27.98 -10.43
N GLU A 61 -20.14 -27.01 -9.77
CA GLU A 61 -19.66 -25.63 -9.80
C GLU A 61 -18.31 -25.51 -9.09
N LEU A 62 -18.11 -26.19 -7.96
CA LEU A 62 -16.82 -26.21 -7.27
C LEU A 62 -15.69 -26.78 -8.15
N LEU A 63 -15.94 -27.88 -8.87
CA LEU A 63 -14.98 -28.45 -9.82
C LEU A 63 -14.70 -27.52 -11.01
N LYS A 64 -15.70 -26.77 -11.48
CA LYS A 64 -15.54 -25.78 -12.53
C LYS A 64 -14.69 -24.61 -12.06
N GLN A 65 -14.94 -24.07 -10.87
CA GLN A 65 -14.12 -23.01 -10.27
C GLN A 65 -12.66 -23.45 -10.08
N LEU A 66 -12.44 -24.68 -9.63
CA LEU A 66 -11.11 -25.30 -9.54
C LEU A 66 -10.42 -25.44 -10.90
N ALA A 67 -11.17 -25.70 -11.98
CA ALA A 67 -10.63 -25.74 -13.33
C ALA A 67 -10.19 -24.35 -13.85
N PHE A 68 -10.80 -23.28 -13.34
CA PHE A 68 -10.43 -21.88 -13.62
C PHE A 68 -9.39 -21.29 -12.64
N ASN A 69 -8.81 -22.09 -11.75
CA ASN A 69 -7.83 -21.67 -10.73
C ASN A 69 -8.34 -20.52 -9.82
N ILE A 70 -9.63 -20.53 -9.49
CA ILE A 70 -10.20 -19.56 -8.53
C ILE A 70 -9.66 -19.85 -7.12
N ALA A 71 -9.22 -18.81 -6.42
CA ALA A 71 -8.75 -18.93 -5.03
C ALA A 71 -9.91 -19.23 -4.08
N ASP A 72 -9.71 -20.18 -3.16
CA ASP A 72 -10.70 -20.60 -2.16
C ASP A 72 -12.11 -20.89 -2.72
N PRO A 73 -12.25 -21.80 -3.69
CA PRO A 73 -13.49 -21.97 -4.44
C PRO A 73 -14.67 -22.45 -3.57
N HIS A 74 -14.38 -23.08 -2.42
CA HIS A 74 -15.41 -23.48 -1.45
C HIS A 74 -16.08 -22.29 -0.74
N LEU A 75 -15.43 -21.12 -0.70
CA LEU A 75 -15.98 -19.87 -0.15
C LEU A 75 -16.67 -19.00 -1.21
N GLN A 76 -16.50 -19.31 -2.50
CA GLN A 76 -17.01 -18.54 -3.62
C GLN A 76 -18.20 -19.22 -4.33
N LEU A 77 -18.79 -20.25 -3.72
CA LEU A 77 -20.07 -20.77 -4.18
C LEU A 77 -21.17 -19.76 -3.87
N GLY A 78 -22.05 -19.50 -4.85
CA GLY A 78 -23.22 -18.65 -4.65
C GLY A 78 -24.20 -19.25 -3.62
N PRO A 79 -25.05 -18.43 -2.97
CA PRO A 79 -25.99 -18.88 -1.94
C PRO A 79 -26.99 -19.93 -2.45
N GLU A 80 -27.22 -20.02 -3.76
CA GLU A 80 -28.02 -21.07 -4.39
C GLU A 80 -27.44 -22.49 -4.23
N PHE A 81 -26.14 -22.60 -3.91
CA PHE A 81 -25.46 -23.88 -3.63
C PHE A 81 -25.33 -24.15 -2.12
N ASP A 82 -25.88 -23.28 -1.28
CA ASP A 82 -25.81 -23.44 0.18
C ASP A 82 -26.87 -24.40 0.73
N GLU A 83 -27.96 -24.58 -0.02
CA GLU A 83 -29.03 -25.51 0.27
C GLU A 83 -28.95 -26.74 -0.65
N PRO A 84 -29.13 -27.96 -0.12
CA PRO A 84 -29.10 -29.15 -0.96
C PRO A 84 -30.40 -29.32 -1.77
N GLY A 85 -30.30 -30.08 -2.85
CA GLY A 85 -31.44 -30.61 -3.57
C GLY A 85 -32.27 -31.61 -2.75
N PRO A 86 -33.42 -32.06 -3.29
CA PRO A 86 -34.32 -33.00 -2.62
C PRO A 86 -33.60 -34.29 -2.22
N GLY A 87 -33.84 -34.77 -0.99
CA GLY A 87 -33.31 -36.04 -0.48
C GLY A 87 -32.09 -35.92 0.44
N ALA A 88 -31.64 -34.72 0.79
CA ALA A 88 -30.53 -34.53 1.73
C ALA A 88 -30.88 -34.95 3.17
N ILE A 89 -29.94 -35.64 3.81
CA ILE A 89 -30.08 -36.15 5.18
C ILE A 89 -29.66 -35.05 6.17
N ARG A 90 -30.56 -34.68 7.08
CA ARG A 90 -30.28 -33.77 8.22
C ARG A 90 -30.00 -34.56 9.50
N VAL A 91 -29.08 -34.06 10.31
CA VAL A 91 -28.80 -34.62 11.63
C VAL A 91 -29.80 -34.04 12.66
N ALA A 92 -30.57 -34.91 13.34
CA ALA A 92 -31.57 -34.48 14.32
C ALA A 92 -30.93 -34.15 15.68
N ALA A 93 -31.23 -32.97 16.24
CA ALA A 93 -30.76 -32.57 17.56
C ALA A 93 -31.51 -33.33 18.67
N ALA A 94 -30.78 -33.97 19.59
CA ALA A 94 -31.34 -34.70 20.73
C ALA A 94 -32.01 -33.75 21.75
N ARG A 95 -33.25 -34.06 22.14
CA ARG A 95 -34.01 -33.40 23.21
C ARG A 95 -33.69 -34.06 24.55
N THR A 96 -33.33 -33.28 25.56
CA THR A 96 -33.30 -33.75 26.97
C THR A 96 -34.33 -32.98 27.79
N ALA A 97 -35.26 -33.73 28.38
CA ALA A 97 -36.27 -33.27 29.31
C ALA A 97 -35.72 -33.32 30.74
N ASN A 98 -35.87 -32.23 31.51
CA ASN A 98 -36.19 -32.32 32.94
C ASN A 98 -36.69 -30.98 33.50
N GLN A 99 -37.82 -31.03 34.20
CA GLN A 99 -38.42 -29.93 34.97
C GLN A 99 -38.07 -30.09 36.47
N GLY A 100 -37.80 -28.99 37.17
CA GLY A 100 -37.66 -28.89 38.64
C GLY A 100 -37.26 -27.47 39.09
N PRO A 101 -37.67 -26.98 40.28
CA PRO A 101 -38.23 -25.62 40.44
C PRO A 101 -37.24 -24.51 40.87
N VAL A 102 -37.71 -23.29 40.64
CA VAL A 102 -37.05 -21.98 40.81
C VAL A 102 -36.81 -21.60 42.27
N THR A 103 -35.59 -21.14 42.60
CA THR A 103 -35.32 -19.99 43.51
C THR A 103 -33.88 -19.46 43.38
N GLY A 104 -33.74 -18.15 43.10
CA GLY A 104 -32.63 -17.32 43.58
C GLY A 104 -31.53 -16.88 42.59
N GLY A 105 -31.66 -15.66 42.03
CA GLY A 105 -30.56 -14.80 41.53
C GLY A 105 -30.29 -14.83 40.01
N PRO A 106 -30.11 -13.67 39.33
CA PRO A 106 -29.78 -13.66 37.91
C PRO A 106 -28.31 -14.08 37.71
N ALA A 107 -28.11 -15.38 37.55
CA ALA A 107 -26.91 -15.95 36.93
C ALA A 107 -27.01 -15.76 35.41
N LEU A 108 -25.91 -15.32 34.80
CA LEU A 108 -25.78 -15.13 33.35
C LEU A 108 -26.05 -16.44 32.57
N PRO A 109 -26.68 -16.37 31.39
CA PRO A 109 -26.87 -17.53 30.52
C PRO A 109 -25.53 -18.01 29.91
N PRO A 110 -25.23 -19.32 29.90
CA PRO A 110 -24.04 -19.87 29.25
C PRO A 110 -24.28 -20.11 27.74
N GLY A 111 -23.26 -19.87 26.93
CA GLY A 111 -23.15 -20.42 25.58
C GLY A 111 -23.16 -19.43 24.40
N SER A 112 -22.39 -18.34 24.45
CA SER A 112 -21.70 -17.87 23.23
C SER A 112 -20.67 -18.92 22.82
N PRO A 113 -20.32 -19.09 21.52
CA PRO A 113 -19.24 -20.00 21.12
C PRO A 113 -18.01 -19.62 21.92
N ALA A 114 -17.51 -20.54 22.75
CA ALA A 114 -16.38 -20.27 23.62
C ALA A 114 -15.22 -19.76 22.76
N ALA A 115 -14.77 -18.55 23.04
CA ALA A 115 -13.60 -17.98 22.40
C ALA A 115 -12.43 -18.94 22.63
N ASP A 116 -11.77 -19.34 21.54
CA ASP A 116 -10.63 -20.24 21.56
C ASP A 116 -9.64 -19.82 22.68
N PRO A 117 -9.34 -20.71 23.65
CA PRO A 117 -8.50 -20.37 24.80
C PRO A 117 -7.08 -19.96 24.38
N ALA A 118 -6.56 -20.49 23.27
CA ALA A 118 -5.27 -20.08 22.71
C ALA A 118 -5.34 -18.65 22.17
N PHE A 119 -6.45 -18.27 21.52
CA PHE A 119 -6.67 -16.91 21.06
C PHE A 119 -6.81 -15.91 22.21
N LEU A 120 -7.55 -16.26 23.27
CA LEU A 120 -7.68 -15.41 24.46
C LEU A 120 -6.35 -15.19 25.18
N ALA A 121 -5.52 -16.23 25.27
CA ALA A 121 -4.21 -16.13 25.90
C ALA A 121 -3.22 -15.27 25.10
N LEU A 122 -3.16 -15.46 23.79
CA LEU A 122 -2.35 -14.61 22.90
C LEU A 122 -2.85 -13.17 22.87
N LYS A 123 -4.17 -12.94 22.93
CA LYS A 123 -4.76 -11.60 23.05
C LYS A 123 -4.36 -10.94 24.37
N THR A 124 -4.35 -11.68 25.46
CA THR A 124 -3.94 -11.20 26.79
C THR A 124 -2.46 -10.84 26.83
N TRP A 125 -1.60 -11.72 26.30
CA TRP A 125 -0.17 -11.44 26.14
C TRP A 125 0.07 -10.19 25.28
N ARG A 126 -0.60 -10.07 24.12
CA ARG A 126 -0.47 -8.90 23.24
C ARG A 126 -0.83 -7.60 23.95
N ASN A 127 -1.96 -7.58 24.65
CA ASN A 127 -2.42 -6.39 25.36
C ASN A 127 -1.42 -5.98 26.47
N LYS A 128 -0.78 -6.95 27.13
CA LYS A 128 0.30 -6.70 28.09
C LYS A 128 1.56 -6.13 27.40
N ALA A 129 1.99 -6.70 26.28
CA ALA A 129 3.14 -6.21 25.51
C ALA A 129 2.93 -4.79 24.94
N ILE A 130 1.68 -4.44 24.61
CA ILE A 130 1.28 -3.07 24.22
C ILE A 130 1.35 -2.12 25.42
N ALA A 131 0.80 -2.51 26.57
CA ALA A 131 0.81 -1.70 27.79
C ALA A 131 2.25 -1.40 28.27
N GLU A 132 3.16 -2.37 28.12
CA GLU A 132 4.59 -2.23 28.43
C GLU A 132 5.39 -1.48 27.34
N LYS A 133 4.72 -0.94 26.31
CA LYS A 133 5.32 -0.26 25.14
C LYS A 133 6.36 -1.10 24.38
N ARG A 134 6.33 -2.43 24.55
CA ARG A 134 7.20 -3.35 23.80
C ARG A 134 6.66 -3.64 22.41
N LEU A 135 5.36 -3.49 22.17
CA LEU A 135 4.71 -3.74 20.89
C LEU A 135 3.77 -2.58 20.54
N SER A 136 3.83 -2.09 19.30
CA SER A 136 2.84 -1.12 18.80
C SER A 136 1.52 -1.84 18.46
N PRO A 137 0.34 -1.28 18.80
CA PRO A 137 -0.96 -1.82 18.41
C PRO A 137 -1.13 -2.06 16.90
N SER A 138 -0.39 -1.33 16.07
CA SER A 138 -0.39 -1.46 14.61
C SER A 138 0.30 -2.72 14.09
N ASN A 139 1.26 -3.27 14.85
CA ASN A 139 2.18 -4.29 14.35
C ASN A 139 1.63 -5.71 14.47
N LEU A 140 0.69 -5.99 15.39
CA LEU A 140 0.10 -7.32 15.56
C LEU A 140 -1.42 -7.22 15.83
N LYS A 141 -2.23 -7.53 14.81
CA LYS A 141 -3.69 -7.44 14.84
C LYS A 141 -4.34 -8.71 15.39
N GLU A 142 -5.54 -8.60 15.94
CA GLU A 142 -6.30 -9.77 16.45
C GLU A 142 -6.59 -10.80 15.36
N ALA A 143 -6.81 -10.34 14.11
CA ALA A 143 -6.99 -11.24 12.97
C ALA A 143 -5.77 -12.14 12.72
N GLN A 144 -4.55 -11.62 12.94
CA GLN A 144 -3.33 -12.40 12.75
C GLN A 144 -3.11 -13.39 13.91
N LEU A 145 -3.53 -13.05 15.13
CA LEU A 145 -3.57 -13.99 16.24
C LEU A 145 -4.58 -15.12 16.00
N ARG A 146 -5.75 -14.81 15.42
CA ARG A 146 -6.73 -15.84 15.00
C ARG A 146 -6.20 -16.71 13.88
N LEU A 147 -5.54 -16.12 12.89
CA LEU A 147 -4.92 -16.88 11.80
C LEU A 147 -3.84 -17.83 12.34
N LEU A 148 -3.04 -17.37 13.30
CA LEU A 148 -2.02 -18.21 13.94
C LEU A 148 -2.65 -19.40 14.68
N VAL A 149 -3.67 -19.13 15.50
CA VAL A 149 -4.38 -20.17 16.25
C VAL A 149 -5.06 -21.18 15.32
N ASN A 150 -5.69 -20.70 14.25
CA ASN A 150 -6.32 -21.54 13.24
C ASN A 150 -5.31 -22.33 12.40
N SER A 151 -4.07 -21.84 12.25
CA SER A 151 -3.01 -22.53 11.52
C SER A 151 -2.37 -23.69 12.28
N GLY A 152 -2.65 -23.81 13.59
CA GLY A 152 -2.11 -24.85 14.45
C GLY A 152 -0.60 -24.77 14.72
N GLN A 153 0.06 -23.68 14.31
CA GLN A 153 1.49 -23.46 14.52
C GLN A 153 1.78 -23.11 15.97
N THR A 154 2.58 -23.93 16.65
CA THR A 154 2.87 -23.78 18.09
C THR A 154 4.36 -23.61 18.39
N THR A 155 5.25 -23.87 17.41
CA THR A 155 6.70 -23.78 17.60
C THR A 155 7.26 -22.41 17.22
N GLU A 156 8.33 -21.96 17.90
CA GLU A 156 8.93 -20.64 17.64
C GLU A 156 9.39 -20.46 16.19
N VAL A 157 9.90 -21.51 15.54
CA VAL A 157 10.40 -21.46 14.16
C VAL A 157 9.24 -21.27 13.16
N GLU A 158 8.13 -21.97 13.37
CA GLU A 158 6.93 -21.86 12.53
C GLU A 158 6.27 -20.49 12.70
N ILE A 159 6.08 -20.04 13.95
CA ILE A 159 5.52 -18.73 14.27
C ILE A 159 6.39 -17.63 13.65
N ARG A 160 7.73 -17.72 13.77
CA ARG A 160 8.64 -16.72 13.21
C ARG A 160 8.52 -16.59 11.68
N SER A 161 8.26 -17.69 10.99
CA SER A 161 8.07 -17.72 9.53
C SER A 161 6.72 -17.16 9.07
N ALA A 162 5.72 -17.13 9.95
CA ALA A 162 4.36 -16.65 9.67
C ALA A 162 4.18 -15.13 9.84
N PHE A 163 5.20 -14.42 10.34
CA PHE A 163 5.11 -12.99 10.67
C PHE A 163 6.24 -12.13 10.07
N PRO A 164 5.98 -10.84 9.77
CA PRO A 164 7.02 -9.89 9.36
C PRO A 164 8.12 -9.70 10.43
N PRO A 165 9.34 -9.26 10.08
CA PRO A 165 10.49 -9.17 11.00
C PRO A 165 10.22 -8.40 12.31
N ALA A 166 9.40 -7.36 12.25
CA ALA A 166 9.02 -6.54 13.42
C ALA A 166 8.22 -7.31 14.49
N VAL A 167 7.52 -8.37 14.10
CA VAL A 167 6.67 -9.23 14.94
C VAL A 167 7.35 -10.57 15.19
N ALA A 168 8.09 -11.08 14.21
CA ALA A 168 8.85 -12.33 14.25
C ALA A 168 9.82 -12.44 15.44
N LYS A 169 10.31 -11.30 15.95
CA LYS A 169 11.14 -11.23 17.17
C LYS A 169 10.42 -11.64 18.48
N TYR A 170 9.09 -11.67 18.49
CA TYR A 170 8.28 -12.12 19.63
C TYR A 170 7.78 -13.57 19.48
N ALA A 171 8.21 -14.29 18.43
CA ALA A 171 7.75 -15.64 18.14
C ALA A 171 8.03 -16.63 19.29
N GLY A 172 9.15 -16.47 20.01
CA GLY A 172 9.47 -17.29 21.18
C GLY A 172 8.48 -17.08 22.34
N GLU A 173 8.12 -15.83 22.64
CA GLU A 173 7.14 -15.53 23.68
C GLU A 173 5.74 -16.04 23.33
N MET A 174 5.36 -15.97 22.06
CA MET A 174 4.07 -16.49 21.58
C MET A 174 4.03 -18.03 21.63
N ALA A 175 5.14 -18.70 21.29
CA ALA A 175 5.29 -20.14 21.44
C ALA A 175 5.20 -20.56 22.91
N GLU A 176 5.79 -19.80 23.83
CA GLU A 176 5.69 -20.05 25.27
C GLU A 176 4.26 -19.91 25.80
N VAL A 177 3.50 -18.90 25.36
CA VAL A 177 2.09 -18.72 25.75
C VAL A 177 1.24 -19.90 25.25
N LEU A 178 1.46 -20.35 24.01
CA LEU A 178 0.75 -21.50 23.45
C LEU A 178 1.17 -22.82 24.12
N THR A 179 2.45 -22.99 24.41
CA THR A 179 2.98 -24.18 25.10
C THR A 179 2.47 -24.23 26.54
N ALA A 180 2.45 -23.11 27.26
CA ALA A 180 1.90 -23.02 28.62
C ALA A 180 0.41 -23.40 28.68
N LEU A 181 -0.37 -23.11 27.63
CA LEU A 181 -1.75 -23.58 27.53
C LEU A 181 -1.86 -25.09 27.31
N HIS A 182 -1.03 -25.65 26.45
CA HIS A 182 -0.99 -27.10 26.22
C HIS A 182 -0.52 -27.84 27.49
N SER A 183 0.51 -27.34 28.17
CA SER A 183 1.00 -27.88 29.44
C SER A 183 0.02 -27.72 30.61
N SER A 184 -0.87 -26.72 30.57
CA SER A 184 -1.93 -26.54 31.58
C SER A 184 -3.15 -27.43 31.32
N GLY A 185 -3.31 -27.96 30.11
CA GLY A 185 -4.36 -28.90 29.73
C GLY A 185 -4.01 -30.38 29.98
N GLU A 186 -2.72 -30.70 30.13
CA GLU A 186 -2.21 -32.09 30.29
C GLU A 186 -2.00 -32.53 31.76
N ALA A 187 -2.34 -31.71 32.75
CA ALA A 187 -2.17 -32.05 34.18
C ALA A 187 -3.36 -32.82 34.79
N VAL A 188 -3.85 -33.86 34.10
CA VAL A 188 -4.55 -35.01 34.70
C VAL A 188 -4.15 -36.27 33.92
N GLU A 189 -2.89 -36.70 34.05
CA GLU A 189 -2.51 -38.11 34.19
C GLU A 189 -0.97 -38.24 34.21
N THR A 190 -0.51 -39.08 35.13
CA THR A 190 0.87 -39.57 35.32
C THR A 190 1.90 -38.66 36.00
N ALA A 191 2.16 -39.03 37.26
CA ALA A 191 3.32 -38.67 38.05
C ALA A 191 4.60 -39.35 37.52
N GLY A 192 5.73 -38.62 37.53
CA GLY A 192 7.06 -39.18 37.28
C GLY A 192 8.15 -38.15 37.00
N SER A 193 8.75 -37.58 38.05
CA SER A 193 10.01 -36.80 38.07
C SER A 193 11.23 -37.57 37.50
N PRO A 194 12.43 -36.96 37.28
CA PRO A 194 12.79 -35.57 36.94
C PRO A 194 13.91 -35.39 35.85
N LYS A 195 14.04 -34.13 35.39
CA LYS A 195 15.21 -33.35 34.86
C LYS A 195 16.63 -34.00 34.85
N PRO A 196 17.55 -33.61 33.93
CA PRO A 196 18.20 -32.28 34.02
C PRO A 196 18.43 -31.53 32.69
N THR A 197 18.50 -30.20 32.82
CA THR A 197 18.95 -29.21 31.82
C THR A 197 20.42 -28.80 32.16
N PRO A 198 21.03 -27.79 31.51
CA PRO A 198 21.99 -27.85 30.41
C PRO A 198 23.45 -27.48 30.83
N GLY A 199 24.42 -27.76 29.95
CA GLY A 199 25.79 -27.24 30.07
C GLY A 199 26.28 -26.67 28.74
N ASN A 200 26.42 -25.34 28.69
CA ASN A 200 27.12 -24.55 27.66
C ASN A 200 28.62 -24.41 28.09
N PRO A 201 29.53 -23.69 27.40
CA PRO A 201 30.02 -23.73 26.01
C PRO A 201 31.57 -23.90 25.88
N ALA A 202 32.04 -24.25 24.66
CA ALA A 202 33.33 -23.91 23.98
C ALA A 202 34.68 -24.34 24.65
N PRO A 203 35.88 -24.34 23.99
CA PRO A 203 36.27 -23.73 22.68
C PRO A 203 37.27 -24.54 21.79
N SER A 204 37.65 -23.91 20.67
CA SER A 204 38.97 -23.99 19.99
C SER A 204 39.15 -24.82 18.70
N ALA A 205 39.00 -24.08 17.58
CA ALA A 205 40.02 -23.80 16.55
C ALA A 205 40.39 -24.85 15.46
N PRO A 206 40.81 -24.38 14.25
CA PRO A 206 40.74 -25.07 12.95
C PRO A 206 42.16 -25.36 12.39
N PRO A 207 42.50 -25.34 11.07
CA PRO A 207 41.82 -25.70 9.80
C PRO A 207 42.65 -26.68 8.91
N ARG A 208 42.04 -27.36 7.91
CA ARG A 208 42.71 -27.83 6.66
C ARG A 208 41.63 -28.28 5.65
N ALA A 209 41.34 -27.58 4.57
CA ALA A 209 42.04 -27.35 3.29
C ALA A 209 41.50 -28.21 2.14
N ALA A 210 41.25 -27.52 1.03
CA ALA A 210 41.35 -27.92 -0.37
C ALA A 210 40.38 -28.96 -0.95
N SER A 211 39.53 -28.48 -1.87
CA SER A 211 39.13 -29.24 -3.06
C SER A 211 38.95 -28.28 -4.23
N VAL A 212 39.85 -28.40 -5.21
CA VAL A 212 39.89 -27.71 -6.51
C VAL A 212 38.99 -28.48 -7.50
N PRO A 213 38.35 -27.82 -8.49
CA PRO A 213 37.43 -28.45 -9.43
C PRO A 213 38.16 -29.12 -10.61
N PRO A 214 37.53 -30.05 -11.36
CA PRO A 214 38.13 -30.56 -12.58
C PRO A 214 37.82 -29.68 -13.79
N ALA A 215 38.87 -29.43 -14.55
CA ALA A 215 38.89 -28.84 -15.88
C ALA A 215 38.47 -29.87 -16.95
N GLY A 216 37.69 -29.41 -17.92
CA GLY A 216 37.49 -30.07 -19.22
C GLY A 216 37.92 -29.10 -20.32
N ALA A 217 38.99 -29.45 -21.02
CA ALA A 217 39.59 -28.71 -22.12
C ALA A 217 38.67 -28.68 -23.36
N GLN A 218 38.65 -27.55 -24.07
CA GLN A 218 38.38 -27.50 -25.51
C GLN A 218 39.13 -26.31 -26.12
N THR A 219 39.86 -26.63 -27.18
CA THR A 219 40.82 -25.83 -27.94
C THR A 219 40.15 -24.88 -28.93
N ALA A 220 40.87 -23.79 -29.25
CA ALA A 220 40.54 -22.72 -30.19
C ALA A 220 40.20 -23.19 -31.62
N PRO A 221 39.54 -22.33 -32.39
CA PRO A 221 40.29 -21.74 -33.50
C PRO A 221 40.18 -20.20 -33.57
N LEU A 222 41.29 -19.58 -33.97
CA LEU A 222 41.36 -18.18 -34.39
C LEU A 222 40.34 -17.89 -35.49
N ARG A 223 39.59 -16.80 -35.36
CA ARG A 223 38.90 -16.18 -36.49
C ARG A 223 39.06 -14.66 -36.44
N ALA A 224 39.58 -14.17 -37.56
CA ALA A 224 39.94 -12.80 -37.86
C ALA A 224 38.75 -11.84 -37.87
N ALA A 225 39.03 -10.58 -37.55
CA ALA A 225 38.13 -9.44 -37.75
C ALA A 225 38.01 -9.06 -39.25
N PRO A 226 36.83 -8.61 -39.72
CA PRO A 226 36.57 -8.20 -41.11
C PRO A 226 37.04 -6.76 -41.44
N PRO A 227 37.10 -6.38 -42.74
CA PRO A 227 37.94 -5.29 -43.24
C PRO A 227 37.26 -3.92 -43.28
N VAL A 228 38.08 -2.87 -43.15
CA VAL A 228 37.74 -1.45 -43.40
C VAL A 228 37.92 -1.16 -44.90
N PRO A 229 37.04 -0.36 -45.53
CA PRO A 229 36.98 -0.20 -46.97
C PRO A 229 38.09 0.68 -47.57
N THR A 230 38.51 0.25 -48.76
CA THR A 230 39.45 0.85 -49.71
C THR A 230 39.08 2.28 -50.11
N LYS A 231 40.02 3.23 -49.96
CA LYS A 231 40.10 4.45 -50.79
C LYS A 231 41.29 4.32 -51.75
N ALA A 232 40.98 4.44 -53.04
CA ALA A 232 41.93 4.56 -54.14
C ALA A 232 42.46 6.03 -54.24
N PRO A 233 43.47 6.32 -55.07
CA PRO A 233 44.60 7.19 -54.73
C PRO A 233 44.43 8.63 -55.22
N VAL A 234 45.08 9.58 -54.55
CA VAL A 234 45.29 10.94 -55.08
C VAL A 234 46.75 11.34 -54.90
N ALA A 235 47.42 11.42 -56.05
CA ALA A 235 48.51 12.29 -56.46
C ALA A 235 49.78 12.39 -55.58
N ASP A 236 50.87 11.89 -56.17
CA ASP A 236 52.25 12.25 -55.88
C ASP A 236 52.42 13.77 -55.67
N LYS A 237 52.89 14.14 -54.49
CA LYS A 237 53.56 15.41 -54.26
C LYS A 237 55.03 15.10 -53.96
N ALA A 238 55.89 15.68 -54.79
CA ALA A 238 57.34 15.54 -54.79
C ALA A 238 57.95 15.59 -53.37
N PRO A 239 59.04 14.84 -53.11
CA PRO A 239 59.71 14.83 -51.82
C PRO A 239 60.20 16.24 -51.48
N SER A 240 59.73 16.75 -50.34
CA SER A 240 60.36 17.88 -49.68
C SER A 240 61.79 17.48 -49.32
N PRO A 241 62.80 18.37 -49.46
CA PRO A 241 64.19 18.02 -49.15
C PRO A 241 64.30 17.52 -47.71
N ALA A 242 65.06 16.44 -47.51
CA ALA A 242 65.44 15.98 -46.19
C ALA A 242 66.08 17.14 -45.40
N PRO A 243 65.79 17.28 -44.10
CA PRO A 243 66.54 18.20 -43.24
C PRO A 243 68.04 17.89 -43.34
N PRO A 244 68.93 18.90 -43.29
CA PRO A 244 70.36 18.64 -43.18
C PRO A 244 70.61 17.74 -41.97
N ALA A 245 71.50 16.76 -42.12
CA ALA A 245 71.90 15.86 -41.05
C ALA A 245 72.29 16.68 -39.81
N ALA A 246 71.61 16.44 -38.69
CA ALA A 246 71.94 17.06 -37.41
C ALA A 246 73.41 16.76 -37.09
N VAL A 247 74.17 17.81 -36.79
CA VAL A 247 75.55 17.66 -36.32
C VAL A 247 75.47 17.08 -34.91
N GLU A 248 75.92 15.84 -34.73
CA GLU A 248 76.02 15.20 -33.42
C GLU A 248 77.18 15.85 -32.65
N LEU A 249 76.85 16.67 -31.65
CA LEU A 249 77.82 17.41 -30.84
C LEU A 249 78.25 16.54 -29.65
N ASP A 250 79.54 16.18 -29.58
CA ASP A 250 80.09 15.42 -28.45
C ASP A 250 80.19 16.31 -27.19
N PRO A 251 79.47 16.00 -26.10
CA PRO A 251 79.53 16.76 -24.84
C PRO A 251 80.94 16.88 -24.25
N ALA A 252 81.86 15.95 -24.54
CA ALA A 252 83.23 16.01 -24.04
C ALA A 252 84.09 17.10 -24.70
N GLY A 253 83.64 17.66 -25.83
CA GLY A 253 84.37 18.70 -26.56
C GLY A 253 84.16 20.12 -26.05
N PHE A 254 83.28 20.33 -25.07
CA PHE A 254 83.04 21.67 -24.51
C PHE A 254 84.15 22.11 -23.56
N ALA A 255 84.51 23.38 -23.60
CA ALA A 255 85.41 23.98 -22.62
C ALA A 255 84.79 23.91 -21.22
N ALA A 256 85.60 23.48 -20.25
CA ALA A 256 85.23 23.53 -18.84
C ALA A 256 84.94 24.98 -18.43
N TYR A 257 83.85 25.17 -17.70
CA TYR A 257 83.42 26.48 -17.23
C TYR A 257 84.46 27.12 -16.31
N ASP A 258 84.83 28.36 -16.59
CA ASP A 258 85.89 29.09 -15.89
C ASP A 258 85.42 29.79 -14.60
N TYR A 259 84.13 29.71 -14.27
CA TYR A 259 83.50 30.35 -13.11
C TYR A 259 83.59 31.88 -13.09
N ALA A 260 83.63 32.52 -14.25
CA ALA A 260 83.52 33.98 -14.36
C ALA A 260 82.16 34.52 -13.85
N PRO A 261 82.08 35.80 -13.41
CA PRO A 261 80.82 36.41 -13.01
C PRO A 261 79.74 36.35 -14.09
N GLN A 262 78.58 35.79 -13.73
CA GLN A 262 77.50 35.48 -14.65
C GLN A 262 76.50 36.64 -14.76
N ALA A 263 76.16 37.00 -16.00
CA ALA A 263 75.00 37.86 -16.27
C ALA A 263 73.70 37.06 -16.07
N PRO A 264 72.60 37.70 -15.62
CA PRO A 264 71.31 37.01 -15.50
C PRO A 264 70.81 36.50 -16.86
N ALA A 265 69.98 35.46 -16.84
CA ALA A 265 69.34 34.95 -18.05
C ALA A 265 68.61 36.07 -18.81
N GLN A 266 68.76 36.07 -20.14
CA GLN A 266 68.19 37.09 -21.01
C GLN A 266 66.77 36.75 -21.45
N VAL A 267 66.45 35.46 -21.59
CA VAL A 267 65.14 34.97 -22.04
C VAL A 267 64.64 33.81 -21.17
N SER A 268 63.35 33.50 -21.26
CA SER A 268 62.74 32.38 -20.52
C SER A 268 62.70 31.10 -21.35
N VAL A 269 62.82 29.96 -20.67
CA VAL A 269 62.56 28.64 -21.26
C VAL A 269 61.07 28.31 -21.11
N GLU A 270 60.39 28.04 -22.22
CA GLU A 270 59.02 27.53 -22.23
C GLU A 270 59.02 26.00 -22.25
N ALA A 271 58.10 25.40 -21.51
CA ALA A 271 57.90 23.96 -21.46
C ALA A 271 56.52 23.58 -22.01
N ARG A 272 56.47 22.64 -22.96
CA ARG A 272 55.23 22.07 -23.49
C ARG A 272 55.35 20.55 -23.55
N LYS A 273 54.21 19.84 -23.56
CA LYS A 273 54.19 18.43 -23.94
C LYS A 273 54.00 18.32 -25.45
N ASP A 274 54.74 17.43 -26.08
CA ASP A 274 54.48 17.05 -27.47
C ASP A 274 53.33 16.03 -27.57
N SER A 275 52.97 15.63 -28.79
CA SER A 275 51.91 14.64 -29.04
C SER A 275 52.23 13.22 -28.55
N GLN A 276 53.50 12.93 -28.25
CA GLN A 276 53.95 11.65 -27.70
C GLN A 276 54.08 11.70 -26.16
N GLY A 277 53.83 12.86 -25.55
CA GLY A 277 53.91 13.06 -24.10
C GLY A 277 55.30 13.43 -23.59
N HIS A 278 56.30 13.55 -24.47
CA HIS A 278 57.62 14.03 -24.08
C HIS A 278 57.60 15.52 -23.79
N ARG A 279 58.54 15.99 -22.96
CA ARG A 279 58.64 17.40 -22.64
C ARG A 279 59.49 18.10 -23.70
N LYS A 280 58.89 19.00 -24.45
CA LYS A 280 59.60 19.88 -25.38
C LYS A 280 59.87 21.21 -24.69
N TYR A 281 61.13 21.60 -24.68
CA TYR A 281 61.59 22.90 -24.21
C TYR A 281 61.92 23.79 -25.39
N SER A 282 61.54 25.05 -25.33
CA SER A 282 61.81 26.03 -26.39
C SER A 282 62.17 27.39 -25.80
N TRP A 283 63.06 28.11 -26.47
CA TRP A 283 63.47 29.47 -26.08
C TRP A 283 63.54 30.37 -27.32
N THR A 284 63.58 31.68 -27.08
CA THR A 284 63.82 32.63 -28.19
C THR A 284 65.26 32.48 -28.66
N PRO A 285 65.54 32.28 -29.96
CA PRO A 285 66.91 32.18 -30.47
C PRO A 285 67.70 33.47 -30.26
N ALA A 286 69.01 33.34 -30.02
CA ALA A 286 69.94 34.46 -30.00
C ALA A 286 70.01 35.11 -31.39
N GLN A 287 70.07 36.44 -31.44
CA GLN A 287 70.17 37.16 -32.72
C GLN A 287 71.43 36.73 -33.46
N SER A 288 71.29 36.42 -34.76
CA SER A 288 72.37 35.89 -35.58
C SER A 288 73.56 36.85 -35.59
N THR A 289 74.61 36.45 -34.89
CA THR A 289 75.97 36.91 -35.13
C THR A 289 76.53 36.09 -36.30
N SER A 290 77.57 36.55 -36.99
CA SER A 290 78.26 35.78 -38.03
C SER A 290 79.03 34.56 -37.49
N LEU A 291 78.69 34.09 -36.28
CA LEU A 291 79.32 33.02 -35.52
C LEU A 291 78.34 31.84 -35.40
N VAL A 292 78.89 30.63 -35.32
CA VAL A 292 78.14 29.43 -34.94
C VAL A 292 77.66 29.58 -33.49
N THR A 293 76.39 29.26 -33.25
CA THR A 293 75.77 29.28 -31.92
C THR A 293 75.40 27.87 -31.52
N ILE A 294 75.87 27.44 -30.35
CA ILE A 294 75.51 26.16 -29.76
C ILE A 294 74.81 26.44 -28.43
N TYR A 295 73.63 25.86 -28.26
CA TYR A 295 72.85 25.86 -27.03
C TYR A 295 73.11 24.57 -26.26
N ARG A 296 73.53 24.69 -25.00
CA ARG A 296 73.59 23.61 -24.02
C ARG A 296 72.40 23.77 -23.08
N LEU A 297 71.36 22.97 -23.27
CA LEU A 297 70.26 22.89 -22.33
C LEU A 297 70.65 21.93 -21.21
N VAL A 298 70.71 22.45 -19.99
CA VAL A 298 70.99 21.68 -18.78
C VAL A 298 69.82 21.76 -17.82
N ALA A 299 69.69 20.74 -16.97
CA ALA A 299 68.67 20.66 -15.95
C ALA A 299 69.27 20.35 -14.58
N GLY A 300 68.70 20.99 -13.56
CA GLY A 300 68.90 20.64 -12.16
C GLY A 300 67.56 20.29 -11.54
N ASP A 301 67.46 19.08 -10.97
CA ASP A 301 66.32 18.73 -10.12
C ASP A 301 66.57 19.31 -8.72
N GLU A 302 65.52 19.80 -8.04
CA GLU A 302 65.56 20.40 -6.69
C GLU A 302 66.23 21.78 -6.55
N HIS A 303 67.35 22.02 -7.22
CA HIS A 303 68.12 23.27 -7.14
C HIS A 303 68.48 23.83 -8.51
N GLU A 304 68.61 25.16 -8.59
CA GLU A 304 69.09 25.82 -9.80
C GLU A 304 70.57 25.50 -10.06
N PRO A 305 70.94 25.04 -11.27
CA PRO A 305 72.34 24.83 -11.63
C PRO A 305 73.19 26.09 -11.50
N TYR A 306 74.40 25.94 -10.95
CA TYR A 306 75.38 27.03 -10.93
C TYR A 306 76.22 27.11 -12.22
N ALA A 307 76.51 25.95 -12.83
CA ALA A 307 77.34 25.83 -14.03
C ALA A 307 76.81 24.71 -14.94
N PRO A 308 77.02 24.80 -16.27
CA PRO A 308 76.51 23.78 -17.19
C PRO A 308 77.22 22.43 -17.04
N ASP A 309 78.40 22.41 -16.42
CA ASP A 309 79.18 21.19 -16.18
C ASP A 309 78.82 20.50 -14.85
N GLN A 310 78.01 21.16 -14.00
CA GLN A 310 77.53 20.65 -12.70
C GLN A 310 76.03 20.29 -12.73
N ALA A 311 75.47 20.13 -13.93
CA ALA A 311 74.06 19.83 -14.14
C ALA A 311 73.90 18.71 -15.17
N ASP A 312 72.71 18.14 -15.22
CA ASP A 312 72.41 17.12 -16.22
C ASP A 312 72.25 17.78 -17.59
N LEU A 313 73.10 17.40 -18.54
CA LEU A 313 72.94 17.83 -19.92
C LEU A 313 71.72 17.15 -20.53
N VAL A 314 70.73 17.96 -20.92
CA VAL A 314 69.53 17.51 -21.64
C VAL A 314 69.83 17.40 -23.13
N ALA A 315 70.41 18.47 -23.70
CA ALA A 315 70.77 18.50 -25.11
C ALA A 315 71.87 19.54 -25.38
N ALA A 316 72.73 19.24 -26.36
CA ALA A 316 73.58 20.21 -27.03
C ALA A 316 73.08 20.34 -28.48
N THR A 317 72.62 21.51 -28.88
CA THR A 317 71.93 21.72 -30.16
C THR A 317 72.18 23.10 -30.74
N THR A 318 72.07 23.24 -32.06
CA THR A 318 72.02 24.55 -32.74
C THR A 318 70.60 25.09 -32.86
N ASP A 319 69.58 24.26 -32.63
CA ASP A 319 68.18 24.64 -32.65
C ASP A 319 67.77 25.27 -31.31
N ALA A 320 66.81 26.19 -31.33
CA ALA A 320 66.29 26.83 -30.12
C ALA A 320 65.21 25.99 -29.40
N GLU A 321 65.28 24.67 -29.56
CA GLU A 321 64.38 23.71 -28.96
C GLU A 321 65.08 22.37 -28.67
N ALA A 322 64.60 21.67 -27.64
CA ALA A 322 65.08 20.34 -27.27
C ALA A 322 63.97 19.52 -26.63
N ILE A 323 64.10 18.19 -26.67
CA ILE A 323 63.19 17.25 -26.02
C ILE A 323 63.91 16.68 -24.79
N ASP A 324 63.22 16.67 -23.64
CA ASP A 324 63.63 15.99 -22.42
C ASP A 324 62.71 14.79 -22.19
N ASP A 325 63.29 13.61 -22.26
CA ASP A 325 62.65 12.31 -22.05
C ASP A 325 62.81 11.81 -20.60
N ARG A 326 63.60 12.51 -19.78
CA ARG A 326 63.87 12.09 -18.41
C ARG A 326 62.63 12.31 -17.54
N SER A 327 62.31 11.30 -16.75
CA SER A 327 61.27 11.40 -15.72
C SER A 327 61.66 12.39 -14.62
N PHE A 328 60.66 12.98 -13.97
CA PHE A 328 60.88 13.83 -12.80
C PHE A 328 61.20 12.96 -11.59
N THR A 329 62.26 13.31 -10.87
CA THR A 329 62.62 12.64 -9.60
C THR A 329 62.21 13.47 -8.38
N THR A 330 62.12 14.79 -8.54
CA THR A 330 61.62 15.75 -7.56
C THR A 330 60.52 16.61 -8.18
N ALA A 331 59.81 17.37 -7.36
CA ALA A 331 58.68 18.19 -7.77
C ALA A 331 59.09 19.39 -8.63
N THR A 332 60.37 19.78 -8.65
CA THR A 332 60.87 20.93 -9.39
C THR A 332 62.05 20.55 -10.27
N ARG A 333 61.99 21.00 -11.52
CA ARG A 333 63.12 20.97 -12.46
C ARG A 333 63.44 22.39 -12.89
N TYR A 334 64.67 22.80 -12.62
CA TYR A 334 65.26 24.04 -13.08
C TYR A 334 65.95 23.78 -14.41
N LEU A 335 65.79 24.70 -15.36
CA LEU A 335 66.31 24.60 -16.71
C LEU A 335 67.15 25.83 -17.00
N GLN A 336 68.34 25.62 -17.55
CA GLN A 336 69.19 26.68 -18.03
C GLN A 336 69.68 26.35 -19.44
N VAL A 337 69.69 27.34 -20.31
CA VAL A 337 70.29 27.27 -21.63
C VAL A 337 71.55 28.10 -21.61
N TRP A 338 72.67 27.44 -21.78
CA TRP A 338 73.98 28.05 -21.89
C TRP A 338 74.38 28.15 -23.35
N LEU A 339 75.01 29.25 -23.70
CA LEU A 339 75.30 29.61 -25.07
C LEU A 339 76.80 29.66 -25.30
N ASN A 340 77.24 28.99 -26.35
CA ASN A 340 78.61 28.95 -26.82
C ASN A 340 78.68 29.54 -28.24
N HIS A 341 79.65 30.43 -28.49
CA HIS A 341 79.84 31.10 -29.77
C HIS A 341 81.27 30.94 -30.29
N GLY A 342 81.40 30.72 -31.60
CA GLY A 342 82.70 30.68 -32.27
C GLY A 342 82.54 30.69 -33.79
N PRO A 343 83.60 30.98 -34.56
CA PRO A 343 83.51 31.01 -36.03
C PRO A 343 83.37 29.62 -36.65
N SER A 344 83.57 28.55 -35.89
CA SER A 344 83.32 27.15 -36.27
C SER A 344 82.69 26.38 -35.11
N ILE A 345 82.13 25.19 -35.36
CA ILE A 345 81.57 24.32 -34.30
C ILE A 345 82.64 23.99 -33.24
N ALA A 346 83.84 23.62 -33.66
CA ALA A 346 84.94 23.28 -32.75
C ALA A 346 85.37 24.48 -31.89
N GLU A 347 85.49 25.68 -32.49
CA GLU A 347 85.83 26.90 -31.75
C GLU A 347 84.69 27.37 -30.85
N ALA A 348 83.42 27.16 -31.23
CA ALA A 348 82.28 27.44 -30.38
C ALA A 348 82.28 26.52 -29.15
N MET A 349 82.51 25.21 -29.33
CA MET A 349 82.60 24.27 -28.21
C MET A 349 83.76 24.62 -27.26
N ALA A 350 84.91 25.06 -27.79
CA ALA A 350 86.07 25.49 -27.01
C ALA A 350 85.91 26.88 -26.35
N ALA A 351 84.88 27.65 -26.70
CA ALA A 351 84.61 28.96 -26.10
C ALA A 351 83.91 28.81 -24.74
N GLN A 352 84.09 29.79 -23.86
CA GLN A 352 83.39 29.83 -22.58
C GLN A 352 81.88 30.03 -22.77
N PRO A 353 81.03 29.25 -22.08
CA PRO A 353 79.58 29.39 -22.19
C PRO A 353 79.08 30.61 -21.41
N THR A 354 77.99 31.21 -21.89
CA THR A 354 77.27 32.30 -21.19
C THR A 354 75.83 31.88 -20.92
N LEU A 355 75.29 32.18 -19.74
CA LEU A 355 73.88 31.89 -19.46
C LEU A 355 73.00 32.77 -20.35
N TYR A 356 72.13 32.12 -21.12
CA TYR A 356 71.29 32.78 -22.10
C TYR A 356 69.80 32.72 -21.72
N ALA A 357 69.31 31.55 -21.35
CA ALA A 357 67.93 31.38 -20.91
C ALA A 357 67.83 30.62 -19.59
N ALA A 358 66.80 30.90 -18.81
CA ALA A 358 66.46 30.13 -17.62
C ALA A 358 64.95 29.92 -17.51
N GLY A 359 64.55 28.85 -16.84
CA GLY A 359 63.16 28.57 -16.55
C GLY A 359 63.05 27.44 -15.54
N GLY A 360 61.83 27.08 -15.20
CA GLY A 360 61.60 25.92 -14.37
C GLY A 360 60.15 25.49 -14.39
N TYR A 361 59.95 24.23 -14.01
CA TYR A 361 58.68 23.55 -14.15
C TYR A 361 58.40 22.70 -12.92
N VAL A 362 57.12 22.63 -12.54
CA VAL A 362 56.65 21.77 -11.45
C VAL A 362 56.13 20.46 -12.03
N GLY A 363 56.74 19.35 -11.62
CA GLY A 363 56.37 18.00 -12.05
C GLY A 363 54.91 17.67 -11.73
N GLU A 364 54.28 16.90 -12.61
CA GLU A 364 52.90 16.43 -12.42
C GLU A 364 52.84 15.28 -11.42
N LEU A 365 51.64 15.00 -10.91
CA LEU A 365 51.40 13.87 -10.03
C LEU A 365 51.50 12.54 -10.79
N GLY A 366 52.16 11.55 -10.19
CA GLY A 366 52.20 10.19 -10.70
C GLY A 366 50.98 9.37 -10.25
N ASN A 367 50.63 8.32 -11.00
CA ASN A 367 49.61 7.32 -10.63
C ASN A 367 48.28 7.94 -10.16
N VAL A 368 47.79 8.96 -10.88
CA VAL A 368 46.55 9.64 -10.52
C VAL A 368 45.36 8.73 -10.83
N GLU A 369 44.65 8.32 -9.79
CA GLU A 369 43.41 7.57 -9.87
C GLU A 369 42.32 8.34 -9.12
N ILE A 370 41.23 8.67 -9.81
CA ILE A 370 40.07 9.32 -9.20
C ILE A 370 38.84 8.51 -9.58
N ARG A 371 38.10 8.05 -8.57
CA ARG A 371 36.92 7.20 -8.75
C ARG A 371 35.83 7.54 -7.75
N GLU A 372 34.62 7.13 -8.08
CA GLU A 372 33.48 7.16 -7.16
C GLU A 372 33.53 5.96 -6.21
N ASP A 373 33.08 6.18 -4.97
CA ASP A 373 32.96 5.18 -3.90
C ASP A 373 31.80 5.57 -2.98
N GLU A 374 30.70 4.81 -3.03
CA GLU A 374 29.46 5.00 -2.24
C GLU A 374 28.96 6.46 -2.15
N GLY A 375 28.84 7.14 -3.29
CA GLY A 375 28.38 8.51 -3.43
C GLY A 375 29.40 9.56 -2.99
N ARG A 376 30.66 9.17 -2.76
CA ARG A 376 31.80 10.05 -2.52
C ARG A 376 32.78 9.91 -3.66
N VAL A 377 33.64 10.91 -3.85
CA VAL A 377 34.73 10.81 -4.82
C VAL A 377 36.05 10.70 -4.08
N VAL A 378 36.79 9.64 -4.37
CA VAL A 378 38.09 9.35 -3.76
C VAL A 378 39.16 9.45 -4.83
N GLY A 379 40.17 10.28 -4.56
CA GLY A 379 41.36 10.38 -5.39
C GLY A 379 42.61 9.89 -4.67
N ARG A 380 43.51 9.26 -5.41
CA ARG A 380 44.83 8.84 -4.95
C ARG A 380 45.87 9.17 -6.01
N TRP A 381 47.08 9.49 -5.56
CA TRP A 381 48.22 9.78 -6.43
C TRP A 381 49.54 9.56 -5.69
N THR A 382 50.64 9.69 -6.43
CA THR A 382 52.00 9.74 -5.92
C THR A 382 52.55 11.15 -6.15
N ALA A 383 52.72 11.92 -5.06
CA ALA A 383 53.38 13.23 -5.12
C ALA A 383 54.90 13.07 -5.16
N LEU A 384 55.57 13.89 -5.96
CA LEU A 384 57.03 13.90 -6.06
C LEU A 384 57.66 14.58 -4.83
N PRO A 385 58.85 14.16 -4.37
CA PRO A 385 59.60 14.84 -3.32
C PRO A 385 59.73 16.35 -3.60
N GLY A 386 59.42 17.20 -2.61
CA GLY A 386 59.38 18.66 -2.78
C GLY A 386 58.00 19.24 -3.12
N THR A 387 56.99 18.40 -3.36
CA THR A 387 55.59 18.85 -3.46
C THR A 387 55.10 19.32 -2.08
N GLN A 388 54.62 20.55 -1.99
CA GLN A 388 54.14 21.16 -0.76
C GLN A 388 52.64 20.90 -0.55
N LYS A 389 51.86 20.92 -1.63
CA LYS A 389 50.41 20.73 -1.60
C LYS A 389 49.91 20.15 -2.92
N VAL A 390 48.74 19.52 -2.89
CA VAL A 390 47.96 19.23 -4.10
C VAL A 390 46.66 20.01 -4.05
N GLN A 391 46.42 20.80 -5.09
CA GLN A 391 45.18 21.55 -5.27
C GLN A 391 44.16 20.69 -6.02
N ILE A 392 42.95 20.58 -5.48
CA ILE A 392 41.84 19.81 -6.05
C ILE A 392 40.70 20.76 -6.42
N PHE A 393 40.20 20.63 -7.65
CA PHE A 393 39.07 21.40 -8.15
C PHE A 393 37.93 20.44 -8.54
N ARG A 394 36.71 20.71 -8.05
CA ARG A 394 35.48 20.03 -8.45
C ARG A 394 34.67 20.95 -9.35
N ILE A 395 34.74 20.71 -10.65
CA ILE A 395 34.09 21.56 -11.65
C ILE A 395 32.85 20.82 -12.16
N PRO A 396 31.63 21.40 -12.07
CA PRO A 396 30.44 20.82 -12.69
C PRO A 396 30.68 20.54 -14.18
N ILE A 397 30.24 19.40 -14.70
CA ILE A 397 30.61 18.98 -16.07
C ILE A 397 30.18 19.99 -17.14
N GLU A 398 29.05 20.66 -16.93
CA GLU A 398 28.52 21.74 -17.76
C GLU A 398 29.40 23.01 -17.77
N ARG A 399 30.33 23.15 -16.82
CA ARG A 399 31.31 24.24 -16.72
C ARG A 399 32.73 23.81 -17.05
N ALA A 400 32.96 22.55 -17.43
CA ALA A 400 34.29 21.98 -17.65
C ALA A 400 35.15 22.78 -18.65
N ALA A 401 34.55 23.37 -19.68
CA ALA A 401 35.27 24.11 -20.72
C ALA A 401 35.90 25.43 -20.23
N THR A 402 35.35 26.06 -19.19
CA THR A 402 35.79 27.39 -18.73
C THR A 402 36.15 27.45 -17.25
N GLY A 403 35.86 26.39 -16.48
CA GLY A 403 36.04 26.35 -15.03
C GLY A 403 37.42 25.88 -14.57
N GLY A 404 38.30 25.49 -15.48
CA GLY A 404 39.63 24.96 -15.13
C GLY A 404 40.47 25.96 -14.35
N GLY A 405 40.98 25.56 -13.19
CA GLY A 405 41.81 26.42 -12.32
C GLY A 405 41.09 27.58 -11.62
N ASP A 406 39.76 27.72 -11.77
CA ASP A 406 38.99 28.75 -11.08
C ASP A 406 38.89 28.43 -9.57
N GLN A 407 39.34 29.37 -8.74
CA GLN A 407 39.40 29.21 -7.28
C GLN A 407 38.04 28.93 -6.65
N ARG A 408 36.92 29.29 -7.30
CA ARG A 408 35.56 29.00 -6.83
C ARG A 408 35.23 27.51 -6.77
N TYR A 409 35.91 26.69 -7.58
CA TYR A 409 35.72 25.23 -7.61
C TYR A 409 36.74 24.49 -6.75
N ARG A 410 37.64 25.20 -6.06
CA ARG A 410 38.68 24.59 -5.22
C ARG A 410 38.10 24.04 -3.93
N ILE A 411 38.30 22.75 -3.68
CA ILE A 411 37.83 22.03 -2.50
C ILE A 411 39.00 21.63 -1.59
N LEU A 412 38.69 21.21 -0.35
CA LEU A 412 39.63 20.58 0.59
C LEU A 412 40.90 21.41 0.82
N GLN A 413 40.72 22.71 1.06
CA GLN A 413 41.81 23.68 1.14
C GLN A 413 42.60 23.58 2.46
N ASP A 414 42.02 22.94 3.49
CA ASP A 414 42.56 22.90 4.84
C ASP A 414 43.67 21.84 5.04
N SER A 415 43.98 21.05 4.01
CA SER A 415 45.00 20.00 4.05
C SER A 415 45.95 20.07 2.86
N ALA A 416 47.15 19.51 3.00
CA ALA A 416 48.15 19.43 1.93
C ALA A 416 47.79 18.41 0.84
N ASN A 417 46.95 17.41 1.15
CA ASN A 417 46.46 16.39 0.22
C ASN A 417 47.56 15.61 -0.55
N LEU A 418 48.74 15.41 0.02
CA LEU A 418 49.89 14.83 -0.70
C LEU A 418 49.68 13.38 -1.19
N GLY A 419 48.82 12.60 -0.53
CA GLY A 419 48.54 11.21 -0.88
C GLY A 419 47.20 10.95 -1.58
N GLY A 420 46.33 11.96 -1.70
CA GLY A 420 44.96 11.78 -2.18
C GLY A 420 43.95 12.70 -1.50
N PHE A 421 42.67 12.47 -1.80
CA PHE A 421 41.55 13.21 -1.21
C PHE A 421 40.27 12.35 -1.12
N VAL A 422 39.34 12.81 -0.28
CA VAL A 422 37.96 12.33 -0.24
C VAL A 422 37.03 13.53 -0.32
N ASP A 423 36.22 13.60 -1.36
CA ASP A 423 35.14 14.58 -1.49
C ASP A 423 33.80 13.94 -1.11
N ALA A 424 33.35 14.24 0.11
CA ALA A 424 32.07 13.80 0.64
C ALA A 424 30.90 14.72 0.27
N ASN A 425 31.18 15.88 -0.35
CA ASN A 425 30.19 16.91 -0.62
C ASN A 425 29.78 16.94 -2.10
N ALA A 426 30.16 15.94 -2.89
CA ALA A 426 29.77 15.83 -4.28
C ALA A 426 28.29 15.43 -4.35
N GLU A 427 27.49 16.13 -5.16
CA GLU A 427 26.07 15.81 -5.25
C GLU A 427 25.88 14.50 -6.02
N ARG A 428 25.10 13.60 -5.45
CA ARG A 428 24.74 12.33 -6.09
C ARG A 428 23.90 12.58 -7.35
N GLY A 429 24.12 11.78 -8.40
CA GLY A 429 23.44 11.91 -9.70
C GLY A 429 24.01 13.01 -10.60
N LYS A 430 25.06 13.71 -10.17
CA LYS A 430 25.78 14.72 -10.97
C LYS A 430 27.09 14.15 -11.54
N ALA A 431 27.59 14.81 -12.58
CA ALA A 431 28.91 14.55 -13.13
C ALA A 431 29.81 15.77 -12.96
N TYR A 432 31.07 15.52 -12.64
CA TYR A 432 32.08 16.54 -12.38
C TYR A 432 33.37 16.23 -13.14
N LEU A 433 34.07 17.28 -13.56
CA LEU A 433 35.48 17.22 -13.92
C LEU A 433 36.31 17.53 -12.66
N TYR A 434 37.04 16.53 -12.17
CA TYR A 434 38.04 16.73 -11.14
C TYR A 434 39.38 17.09 -11.78
N GLN A 435 39.98 18.19 -11.34
CA GLN A 435 41.34 18.58 -11.72
C GLN A 435 42.24 18.60 -10.49
N VAL A 436 43.44 18.03 -10.63
CA VAL A 436 44.46 18.01 -9.59
C VAL A 436 45.77 18.60 -10.10
N CYS A 437 46.37 19.49 -9.31
CA CYS A 437 47.66 20.12 -9.62
C CYS A 437 48.60 20.01 -8.42
N ALA A 438 49.85 19.60 -8.66
CA ALA A 438 50.90 19.67 -7.66
C ALA A 438 51.36 21.11 -7.46
N GLU A 439 51.62 21.50 -6.22
CA GLU A 439 52.11 22.82 -5.82
C GLU A 439 53.50 22.65 -5.20
N ALA A 440 54.49 23.38 -5.71
CA ALA A 440 55.86 23.36 -5.19
C ALA A 440 56.50 24.75 -5.30
N ALA A 441 57.52 25.00 -4.46
CA ALA A 441 58.31 26.22 -4.52
C ALA A 441 59.40 26.10 -5.60
N LEU A 442 59.36 26.97 -6.59
CA LEU A 442 60.33 27.06 -7.67
C LEU A 442 61.00 28.44 -7.61
N GLY A 443 62.28 28.49 -7.26
CA GLY A 443 63.01 29.76 -7.10
C GLY A 443 62.45 30.67 -6.00
N GLY A 444 61.78 30.10 -4.99
CA GLY A 444 61.10 30.85 -3.92
C GLY A 444 59.64 31.17 -4.20
N ASP A 445 59.18 31.05 -5.46
CA ASP A 445 57.79 31.29 -5.84
C ASP A 445 56.95 30.01 -5.84
N VAL A 446 55.70 30.11 -5.41
CA VAL A 446 54.75 28.99 -5.48
C VAL A 446 54.27 28.83 -6.92
N ARG A 447 54.48 27.64 -7.50
CA ARG A 447 53.98 27.29 -8.83
C ARG A 447 53.18 25.99 -8.83
N LEU A 448 52.26 25.89 -9.78
CA LEU A 448 51.46 24.70 -10.03
C LEU A 448 52.00 23.91 -11.22
N SER A 449 51.86 22.59 -11.15
CA SER A 449 52.02 21.71 -12.31
C SER A 449 50.91 21.94 -13.34
N SER A 450 51.07 21.37 -14.53
CA SER A 450 49.93 21.16 -15.43
C SER A 450 48.85 20.32 -14.72
N PRO A 451 47.55 20.57 -14.99
CA PRO A 451 46.46 19.83 -14.35
C PRO A 451 46.33 18.42 -14.91
N THR A 452 46.14 17.44 -14.04
CA THR A 452 45.62 16.13 -14.41
C THR A 452 44.12 16.12 -14.17
N ALA A 453 43.32 15.74 -15.17
CA ALA A 453 41.87 15.83 -15.12
C ALA A 453 41.20 14.45 -15.28
N CYS A 454 40.14 14.20 -14.50
CA CYS A 454 39.32 12.99 -14.59
C CYS A 454 37.84 13.36 -14.49
N THR A 455 37.00 12.78 -15.35
CA THR A 455 35.53 12.95 -15.26
C THR A 455 34.95 11.85 -14.41
N VAL A 456 34.16 12.22 -13.40
CA VAL A 456 33.53 11.28 -12.47
C VAL A 456 32.03 11.57 -12.39
N ARG A 457 31.21 10.52 -12.51
CA ARG A 457 29.78 10.55 -12.24
C ARG A 457 29.53 10.01 -10.83
N VAL A 458 28.79 10.76 -10.01
CA VAL A 458 28.48 10.35 -8.64
C VAL A 458 27.20 9.52 -8.65
N SER A 459 27.29 8.28 -8.17
CA SER A 459 26.14 7.37 -8.12
C SER A 459 25.05 7.90 -7.18
N ALA A 460 23.80 7.98 -7.65
CA ALA A 460 22.63 8.26 -6.83
C ALA A 460 21.83 6.98 -6.59
N VAL A 461 21.35 6.81 -5.36
CA VAL A 461 20.42 5.73 -5.01
C VAL A 461 19.02 6.28 -5.22
N LEU A 462 18.22 5.55 -6.00
CA LEU A 462 16.85 5.93 -6.31
C LEU A 462 15.92 5.49 -5.18
N GLU A 463 15.67 6.39 -4.24
CA GLU A 463 14.86 6.12 -3.05
C GLU A 463 13.39 6.57 -3.24
N PRO A 464 12.41 5.75 -2.86
CA PRO A 464 11.01 6.13 -2.92
C PRO A 464 10.63 7.01 -1.72
N VAL A 465 9.66 7.90 -1.92
CA VAL A 465 9.08 8.68 -0.82
C VAL A 465 8.01 7.84 -0.11
N SER A 466 8.27 7.46 1.14
CA SER A 466 7.34 6.62 1.92
C SER A 466 6.57 7.38 3.00
N ASP A 467 6.96 8.62 3.31
CA ASP A 467 6.56 9.36 4.50
C ASP A 467 5.70 10.60 4.19
N MET A 468 5.16 10.69 2.97
CA MET A 468 4.34 11.82 2.54
C MET A 468 3.17 12.05 3.52
N ARG A 469 2.77 13.31 3.70
CA ARG A 469 1.64 13.73 4.51
C ARG A 469 0.82 14.75 3.76
N ILE A 470 -0.48 14.75 4.03
CA ILE A 470 -1.45 15.62 3.38
C ILE A 470 -2.29 16.29 4.45
N GLU A 471 -2.25 17.61 4.47
CA GLU A 471 -3.14 18.45 5.24
C GLU A 471 -4.17 19.08 4.30
N MET A 472 -5.43 19.08 4.71
CA MET A 472 -6.50 19.70 3.93
C MET A 472 -6.81 21.06 4.52
N THR A 473 -6.75 22.10 3.70
CA THR A 473 -7.03 23.49 4.07
C THR A 473 -8.28 23.99 3.35
N GLY A 474 -9.03 24.90 3.98
CA GLY A 474 -10.29 25.42 3.44
C GLY A 474 -11.55 24.67 3.93
N ASP A 475 -12.71 25.18 3.52
CA ASP A 475 -14.05 24.70 3.90
C ASP A 475 -14.75 23.95 2.75
N ASN A 476 -15.94 23.41 3.03
CA ASN A 476 -16.73 22.62 2.08
C ASN A 476 -16.98 23.39 0.77
N GLY A 477 -16.25 23.02 -0.28
CA GLY A 477 -16.38 23.58 -1.63
C GLY A 477 -15.11 24.24 -2.17
N SER A 478 -14.15 24.58 -1.29
CA SER A 478 -12.88 25.24 -1.64
C SER A 478 -11.64 24.48 -1.15
N SER A 479 -11.79 23.20 -0.79
CA SER A 479 -10.73 22.41 -0.17
C SER A 479 -9.47 22.32 -1.03
N LEU A 480 -8.35 22.72 -0.45
CA LEU A 480 -7.00 22.60 -0.97
C LEU A 480 -6.23 21.58 -0.15
N PHE A 481 -5.15 21.07 -0.73
CA PHE A 481 -4.22 20.16 -0.06
C PHE A 481 -2.83 20.77 -0.01
N ASP A 482 -2.21 20.66 1.15
CA ASP A 482 -0.81 20.95 1.37
C ASP A 482 -0.10 19.62 1.64
N LEU A 483 0.86 19.28 0.77
CA LEU A 483 1.61 18.05 0.80
C LEU A 483 3.01 18.30 1.35
N ARG A 484 3.51 17.35 2.14
CA ARG A 484 4.84 17.41 2.74
C ARG A 484 5.51 16.04 2.77
N TRP A 485 6.81 15.96 2.48
CA TRP A 485 7.60 14.71 2.56
C TRP A 485 9.10 14.97 2.78
N SER A 486 9.86 13.92 3.12
CA SER A 486 11.33 13.99 3.16
C SER A 486 11.93 13.90 1.75
N SER A 487 12.86 14.81 1.42
CA SER A 487 13.54 14.81 0.12
C SER A 487 14.54 13.65 0.04
N PRO A 488 14.46 12.80 -1.01
CA PRO A 488 15.45 11.76 -1.25
C PRO A 488 16.87 12.31 -1.42
N ALA A 489 17.89 11.49 -1.13
CA ALA A 489 19.30 11.88 -1.27
C ALA A 489 19.73 12.12 -2.74
N GLY A 490 18.93 11.66 -3.71
CA GLY A 490 19.17 11.88 -5.13
C GLY A 490 17.87 11.80 -5.94
N GLY A 491 17.86 12.49 -7.08
CA GLY A 491 16.70 12.59 -7.98
C GLY A 491 15.78 13.77 -7.66
N SER A 492 14.67 13.84 -8.40
CA SER A 492 13.62 14.84 -8.20
C SER A 492 12.29 14.16 -7.95
N VAL A 493 11.50 14.65 -7.00
CA VAL A 493 10.18 14.08 -6.70
C VAL A 493 9.11 14.81 -7.48
N VAL A 494 8.22 14.03 -8.10
CA VAL A 494 7.00 14.49 -8.75
C VAL A 494 5.82 13.83 -8.09
N VAL A 495 4.66 14.48 -8.06
CA VAL A 495 3.46 13.91 -7.43
C VAL A 495 2.36 13.77 -8.47
N TYR A 496 1.78 12.59 -8.57
CA TYR A 496 0.61 12.31 -9.41
C TYR A 496 -0.67 12.35 -8.57
N ARG A 497 -1.72 12.97 -9.10
CA ARG A 497 -3.05 13.03 -8.49
C ARG A 497 -4.08 12.31 -9.36
N THR A 498 -4.61 11.19 -8.87
CA THR A 498 -5.55 10.31 -9.60
C THR A 498 -6.83 10.06 -8.80
N GLU A 499 -7.94 9.76 -9.47
CA GLU A 499 -9.21 9.42 -8.80
C GLU A 499 -9.22 7.95 -8.33
N GLN A 500 -8.56 7.08 -9.11
CA GLN A 500 -8.41 5.67 -8.80
C GLN A 500 -7.04 5.41 -8.17
N PRO A 501 -6.92 4.38 -7.30
CA PRO A 501 -5.63 3.98 -6.76
C PRO A 501 -4.66 3.59 -7.88
N PRO A 502 -3.35 3.87 -7.73
CA PRO A 502 -2.36 3.34 -8.64
C PRO A 502 -2.36 1.80 -8.60
N GLN A 503 -1.82 1.17 -9.63
CA GLN A 503 -1.67 -0.28 -9.67
C GLN A 503 -0.86 -0.75 -8.44
N ALA A 504 -1.32 -1.81 -7.78
CA ALA A 504 -0.64 -2.36 -6.62
C ALA A 504 0.75 -2.91 -6.97
N GLY A 505 1.74 -2.67 -6.10
CA GLY A 505 3.09 -3.21 -6.23
C GLY A 505 4.06 -2.35 -7.05
N LEU A 506 3.64 -1.18 -7.54
CA LEU A 506 4.56 -0.23 -8.20
C LEU A 506 5.63 0.33 -7.27
N GLU A 507 5.35 0.33 -5.98
CA GLU A 507 6.22 0.81 -4.92
C GLU A 507 7.36 -0.15 -4.54
N LEU A 508 7.37 -1.36 -5.09
CA LEU A 508 8.29 -2.42 -4.68
C LEU A 508 9.68 -2.29 -5.32
N GLU A 509 9.73 -1.91 -6.59
CA GLU A 509 10.99 -1.85 -7.36
C GLU A 509 11.03 -0.61 -8.27
N PRO A 510 12.22 -0.06 -8.54
CA PRO A 510 12.40 0.95 -9.58
C PRO A 510 11.99 0.44 -10.97
N LEU A 511 11.36 1.31 -11.75
CA LEU A 511 10.94 1.07 -13.13
C LEU A 511 11.40 2.19 -14.07
N SER A 512 11.29 1.99 -15.39
CA SER A 512 11.54 3.09 -16.33
C SER A 512 10.43 4.15 -16.23
N GLU A 513 10.78 5.42 -16.40
CA GLU A 513 9.81 6.52 -16.35
C GLU A 513 8.66 6.33 -17.37
N ASP A 514 8.95 5.80 -18.56
CA ASP A 514 7.95 5.51 -19.59
C ASP A 514 6.90 4.48 -19.14
N SER A 515 7.26 3.58 -18.21
CA SER A 515 6.34 2.55 -17.70
C SER A 515 5.26 3.12 -16.78
N LEU A 516 5.45 4.32 -16.20
CA LEU A 516 4.47 4.97 -15.33
C LEU A 516 3.10 5.12 -16.02
N ARG A 517 3.10 5.40 -17.33
CA ARG A 517 1.89 5.56 -18.15
C ARG A 517 1.07 4.28 -18.22
N ILE A 518 1.74 3.15 -18.39
CA ILE A 518 1.11 1.83 -18.49
C ILE A 518 0.48 1.46 -17.14
N SER A 519 1.05 1.96 -16.05
CA SER A 519 0.62 1.71 -14.67
C SER A 519 -0.43 2.68 -14.13
N GLY A 520 -1.01 3.53 -15.00
CA GLY A 520 -2.08 4.47 -14.63
C GLY A 520 -1.62 5.83 -14.11
N LEU A 521 -0.31 6.09 -14.05
CA LEU A 521 0.26 7.39 -13.69
C LEU A 521 0.55 8.20 -14.96
N MET A 522 -0.48 8.82 -15.50
CA MET A 522 -0.42 9.56 -16.76
C MET A 522 0.22 10.95 -16.59
N PRO A 523 0.94 11.49 -17.59
CA PRO A 523 1.59 12.80 -17.49
C PRO A 523 0.62 13.93 -17.13
N GLU A 524 -0.62 13.88 -17.62
CA GLU A 524 -1.67 14.84 -17.30
C GLU A 524 -2.15 14.80 -15.83
N SER A 525 -1.90 13.69 -15.14
CA SER A 525 -2.19 13.55 -13.71
C SER A 525 -1.03 14.02 -12.83
N ARG A 526 0.13 14.34 -13.40
CA ARG A 526 1.26 14.95 -12.68
C ARG A 526 0.88 16.36 -12.25
N LEU A 527 1.03 16.65 -10.96
CA LEU A 527 0.78 17.98 -10.41
C LEU A 527 1.83 18.97 -10.93
N PRO A 528 1.41 20.10 -11.52
CA PRO A 528 2.32 21.15 -11.97
C PRO A 528 2.73 22.11 -10.85
N ASN A 529 2.18 21.94 -9.65
CA ASN A 529 2.46 22.78 -8.49
C ASN A 529 3.97 22.78 -8.16
N PRO A 530 4.54 23.94 -7.79
CA PRO A 530 5.95 24.02 -7.43
C PRO A 530 6.25 23.19 -6.18
N VAL A 531 7.45 22.61 -6.15
CA VAL A 531 8.01 21.93 -4.98
C VAL A 531 9.07 22.83 -4.37
N GLU A 532 8.90 23.20 -3.11
CA GLU A 532 9.89 23.95 -2.34
C GLU A 532 10.59 22.99 -1.37
N VAL A 533 11.92 23.09 -1.27
CA VAL A 533 12.73 22.23 -0.39
C VAL A 533 13.49 23.10 0.60
N VAL A 534 13.24 22.87 1.90
CA VAL A 534 13.88 23.57 3.02
C VAL A 534 14.34 22.53 4.04
N ASP A 535 15.62 22.56 4.41
CA ASP A 535 16.22 21.64 5.39
C ASP A 535 15.89 20.15 5.15
N GLY A 536 15.91 19.72 3.88
CA GLY A 536 15.62 18.34 3.47
C GLY A 536 14.13 17.95 3.51
N THR A 537 13.24 18.88 3.86
CA THR A 537 11.78 18.70 3.75
C THR A 537 11.28 19.35 2.46
N ALA A 538 10.53 18.59 1.66
CA ALA A 538 9.84 19.11 0.49
C ALA A 538 8.37 19.42 0.80
N THR A 539 7.84 20.49 0.23
CA THR A 539 6.43 20.89 0.32
C THR A 539 5.85 21.20 -1.06
N MET A 540 4.57 20.91 -1.23
CA MET A 540 3.77 21.31 -2.39
C MET A 540 2.42 21.81 -1.88
N LEU A 541 2.18 23.11 -2.08
CA LEU A 541 1.07 23.81 -1.44
C LEU A 541 -0.08 24.09 -2.41
N SER A 542 -1.26 24.32 -1.84
CA SER A 542 -2.46 24.79 -2.55
C SER A 542 -2.88 23.89 -3.72
N VAL A 543 -2.77 22.57 -3.55
CA VAL A 543 -3.22 21.62 -4.57
C VAL A 543 -4.75 21.52 -4.52
N PRO A 544 -5.48 21.79 -5.62
CA PRO A 544 -6.93 21.83 -5.56
C PRO A 544 -7.57 20.44 -5.46
N TRP A 545 -8.76 20.34 -4.86
CA TRP A 545 -9.62 19.16 -5.00
C TRP A 545 -10.38 19.21 -6.34
N PRO A 546 -10.22 18.25 -7.28
CA PRO A 546 -10.93 18.26 -8.56
C PRO A 546 -12.45 18.16 -8.42
N SER A 547 -13.20 18.91 -9.23
CA SER A 547 -14.66 18.83 -9.23
C SER A 547 -15.15 17.44 -9.63
N GLY A 548 -16.19 16.95 -8.97
CA GLY A 548 -16.78 15.63 -9.22
C GLY A 548 -16.04 14.45 -8.57
N TRP A 549 -14.80 14.62 -8.12
CA TRP A 549 -14.07 13.54 -7.46
C TRP A 549 -14.52 13.37 -6.01
N THR A 550 -14.72 12.11 -5.62
CA THR A 550 -14.99 11.74 -4.21
C THR A 550 -13.76 11.18 -3.52
N ARG A 551 -12.74 10.78 -4.28
CA ARG A 551 -11.42 10.38 -3.77
C ARG A 551 -10.33 11.02 -4.61
N ALA A 552 -9.24 11.37 -3.94
CA ALA A 552 -8.02 11.83 -4.59
C ALA A 552 -6.84 11.06 -3.99
N TYR A 553 -6.17 10.27 -4.83
CA TYR A 553 -4.93 9.57 -4.54
C TYR A 553 -3.76 10.45 -4.96
N PHE A 554 -2.79 10.59 -4.08
CA PHE A 554 -1.55 11.31 -4.28
C PHE A 554 -0.41 10.30 -4.23
N THR A 555 0.33 10.20 -5.32
CA THR A 555 1.40 9.21 -5.48
C THR A 555 2.71 9.94 -5.76
N PRO A 556 3.64 10.02 -4.79
CA PRO A 556 4.94 10.62 -5.02
C PRO A 556 5.80 9.64 -5.83
N VAL A 557 6.58 10.15 -6.76
CA VAL A 557 7.48 9.37 -7.62
C VAL A 557 8.83 10.08 -7.67
N THR A 558 9.88 9.39 -7.26
CA THR A 558 11.25 9.87 -7.40
C THR A 558 11.75 9.55 -8.80
N LEU A 559 12.24 10.55 -9.52
CA LEU A 559 12.79 10.44 -10.87
C LEU A 559 14.30 10.68 -10.85
N LEU A 560 15.04 9.78 -11.51
CA LEU A 560 16.49 9.86 -11.64
C LEU A 560 16.94 9.13 -12.91
N GLU A 561 17.60 9.85 -13.82
CA GLU A 561 18.22 9.26 -15.03
C GLU A 561 17.28 8.41 -15.92
N GLY A 562 16.01 8.82 -16.04
CA GLY A 562 15.00 8.08 -16.82
C GLY A 562 14.40 6.87 -16.08
N MET A 563 14.80 6.65 -14.83
CA MET A 563 14.20 5.71 -13.90
C MET A 563 13.27 6.43 -12.94
N ALA A 564 12.23 5.73 -12.52
CA ALA A 564 11.21 6.16 -11.60
C ALA A 564 11.07 5.15 -10.46
N HIS A 565 10.90 5.63 -9.23
CA HIS A 565 10.57 4.78 -8.10
C HIS A 565 9.36 5.36 -7.39
N VAL A 566 8.28 4.60 -7.43
CA VAL A 566 6.98 5.00 -6.91
C VAL A 566 7.01 4.88 -5.38
N GLY A 567 6.57 5.94 -4.72
CA GLY A 567 6.44 5.98 -3.26
C GLY A 567 5.07 5.53 -2.77
N THR A 568 4.85 5.67 -1.47
CA THR A 568 3.59 5.30 -0.84
C THR A 568 2.47 6.24 -1.28
N ALA A 569 1.47 5.69 -1.97
CA ALA A 569 0.27 6.45 -2.32
C ALA A 569 -0.61 6.71 -1.09
N ILE A 570 -1.07 7.95 -0.93
CA ILE A 570 -1.96 8.38 0.14
C ILE A 570 -3.21 8.95 -0.49
N PHE A 571 -4.38 8.71 0.08
CA PHE A 571 -5.62 9.27 -0.45
C PHE A 571 -6.41 10.04 0.59
N LYS A 572 -7.22 10.95 0.08
CA LYS A 572 -8.25 11.67 0.82
C LYS A 572 -9.60 11.40 0.20
N SER A 573 -10.63 11.34 1.05
CA SER A 573 -12.00 11.06 0.67
C SER A 573 -12.94 12.20 1.07
N ARG A 574 -13.93 12.45 0.23
CA ARG A 574 -15.03 13.38 0.49
C ARG A 574 -16.32 12.62 0.28
N ASN A 575 -17.15 12.58 1.32
CA ASN A 575 -18.45 11.92 1.28
C ASN A 575 -19.53 12.94 0.93
N ASP A 576 -20.38 12.56 0.00
CA ASP A 576 -21.62 13.27 -0.23
C ASP A 576 -22.61 13.02 0.91
N LYS A 577 -23.55 13.95 1.11
CA LYS A 577 -24.67 13.73 2.04
C LYS A 577 -25.60 12.63 1.52
N VAL A 578 -26.26 11.92 2.44
CA VAL A 578 -27.32 10.97 2.07
C VAL A 578 -28.50 11.72 1.46
N ARG A 579 -29.09 11.17 0.39
CA ARG A 579 -30.22 11.80 -0.32
C ARG A 579 -31.43 10.88 -0.33
N ASN A 580 -32.62 11.48 -0.39
CA ASN A 580 -33.90 10.78 -0.48
C ASN A 580 -34.12 9.65 0.55
N PRO A 581 -33.77 9.84 1.85
CA PRO A 581 -34.05 8.82 2.86
C PRO A 581 -35.55 8.68 3.11
N ARG A 582 -36.01 7.44 3.19
CA ARG A 582 -37.41 7.10 3.47
C ARG A 582 -37.51 5.78 4.21
N ILE A 583 -38.56 5.64 5.02
CA ILE A 583 -38.88 4.41 5.73
C ILE A 583 -40.06 3.76 5.02
N VAL A 584 -39.89 2.52 4.60
CA VAL A 584 -40.93 1.68 4.02
C VAL A 584 -41.35 0.67 5.07
N GLU A 585 -42.59 0.79 5.53
CA GLU A 585 -43.18 -0.15 6.48
C GLU A 585 -44.17 -1.08 5.78
N ARG A 586 -44.01 -2.39 6.01
CA ARG A 586 -44.89 -3.43 5.50
C ARG A 586 -45.24 -4.37 6.64
N VAL A 587 -46.42 -4.17 7.24
CA VAL A 587 -47.08 -5.02 8.26
C VAL A 587 -46.19 -5.38 9.46
N ASN A 588 -45.18 -6.21 9.27
CA ASN A 588 -44.23 -6.72 10.25
C ASN A 588 -42.76 -6.37 9.96
N SER A 589 -42.47 -5.58 8.92
CA SER A 589 -41.10 -5.22 8.53
C SER A 589 -40.97 -3.72 8.23
N GLN A 590 -39.83 -3.15 8.62
CA GLN A 590 -39.47 -1.76 8.34
C GLN A 590 -38.13 -1.75 7.63
N THR A 591 -38.05 -1.04 6.51
CA THR A 591 -36.85 -0.89 5.70
C THR A 591 -36.56 0.57 5.46
N LEU A 592 -35.38 1.03 5.85
CA LEU A 592 -34.85 2.34 5.50
C LEU A 592 -34.18 2.25 4.12
N SER A 593 -34.65 3.05 3.17
CA SER A 593 -34.04 3.20 1.84
C SER A 593 -33.61 4.64 1.61
N PHE A 594 -32.53 4.83 0.88
CA PHE A 594 -31.95 6.12 0.49
C PHE A 594 -31.14 5.98 -0.81
N GLU A 595 -30.76 7.09 -1.43
CA GLU A 595 -29.73 7.09 -2.47
C GLU A 595 -28.36 6.93 -1.83
N TRP A 596 -27.55 6.00 -2.35
CA TRP A 596 -26.23 5.77 -1.79
C TRP A 596 -25.34 7.02 -1.98
N PRO A 597 -24.74 7.55 -0.90
CA PRO A 597 -23.87 8.72 -0.99
C PRO A 597 -22.55 8.37 -1.68
N ASP A 598 -22.16 9.15 -2.68
CA ASP A 598 -20.89 8.97 -3.37
C ASP A 598 -19.71 9.16 -2.40
N GLY A 599 -18.65 8.36 -2.57
CA GLY A 599 -17.46 8.36 -1.71
C GLY A 599 -17.55 7.49 -0.46
N ALA A 600 -18.76 7.21 0.03
CA ALA A 600 -18.97 6.46 1.26
C ALA A 600 -18.80 4.94 1.08
N ASP A 601 -18.09 4.33 2.02
CA ASP A 601 -17.92 2.87 2.13
C ASP A 601 -19.10 2.24 2.89
N SER A 602 -19.63 2.95 3.90
CA SER A 602 -20.81 2.55 4.67
C SER A 602 -21.66 3.74 5.08
N VAL A 603 -22.88 3.48 5.53
CA VAL A 603 -23.74 4.48 6.18
C VAL A 603 -24.06 3.98 7.58
N MET A 604 -23.76 4.82 8.57
CA MET A 604 -24.17 4.63 9.95
C MET A 604 -25.55 5.24 10.16
N VAL A 605 -26.42 4.55 10.88
CA VAL A 605 -27.77 4.99 11.20
C VAL A 605 -27.93 4.99 12.71
N TYR A 606 -28.12 6.17 13.28
CA TYR A 606 -28.36 6.39 14.70
C TYR A 606 -29.82 6.70 14.93
N MET A 607 -30.40 6.20 16.02
CA MET A 607 -31.79 6.45 16.39
C MET A 607 -31.84 7.45 17.54
N GLY A 608 -32.67 8.46 17.43
CA GLY A 608 -32.90 9.48 18.45
C GLY A 608 -34.39 9.77 18.66
N PRO A 609 -34.77 10.38 19.80
CA PRO A 609 -36.07 11.02 19.98
C PRO A 609 -36.38 12.01 18.85
N ALA A 610 -37.65 12.05 18.42
CA ALA A 610 -38.08 12.95 17.35
C ALA A 610 -37.85 14.42 17.74
N GLY A 611 -37.22 15.18 16.84
CA GLY A 611 -36.92 16.60 17.02
C GLY A 611 -35.70 16.92 17.90
N GLN A 612 -34.97 15.90 18.38
CA GLN A 612 -33.73 16.11 19.12
C GLN A 612 -32.56 16.47 18.18
N ASP A 613 -31.58 17.21 18.70
CA ASP A 613 -30.33 17.50 18.00
C ASP A 613 -29.63 16.17 17.57
N PRO A 614 -29.37 15.96 16.27
CA PRO A 614 -28.72 14.75 15.76
C PRO A 614 -27.40 14.42 16.45
N GLU A 615 -26.58 15.41 16.80
CA GLU A 615 -25.25 15.20 17.39
C GLU A 615 -25.31 14.45 18.73
N LEU A 616 -26.38 14.62 19.49
CA LEU A 616 -26.58 13.93 20.76
C LEU A 616 -26.80 12.42 20.55
N SER A 617 -27.39 12.04 19.42
CA SER A 617 -27.72 10.66 19.08
C SER A 617 -26.52 9.87 18.52
N LEU A 618 -25.48 10.55 18.02
CA LEU A 618 -24.27 9.89 17.46
C LEU A 618 -23.45 9.12 18.51
N ASN A 619 -23.64 9.42 19.79
CA ASN A 619 -23.02 8.70 20.91
C ASN A 619 -23.69 7.35 21.23
N SER A 620 -24.86 7.09 20.63
CA SER A 620 -25.58 5.83 20.80
C SER A 620 -25.02 4.72 19.91
N GLN A 621 -25.41 3.47 20.16
CA GLN A 621 -25.06 2.37 19.28
C GLN A 621 -25.80 2.51 17.95
N GLY A 622 -25.07 2.96 16.92
CA GLY A 622 -25.58 3.03 15.55
C GLY A 622 -25.59 1.67 14.85
N MET A 623 -26.46 1.54 13.85
CA MET A 623 -26.48 0.42 12.92
C MET A 623 -25.66 0.78 11.67
N GLU A 624 -24.84 -0.16 11.18
CA GLU A 624 -24.02 0.05 9.98
C GLU A 624 -24.61 -0.74 8.81
N ILE A 625 -24.60 -0.15 7.62
CA ILE A 625 -24.84 -0.87 6.37
C ILE A 625 -23.78 -0.51 5.33
N SER A 626 -23.19 -1.55 4.72
CA SER A 626 -22.24 -1.41 3.62
C SER A 626 -22.97 -1.25 2.28
N GLN A 627 -22.32 -0.67 1.27
CA GLN A 627 -22.92 -0.54 -0.07
C GLN A 627 -23.35 -1.89 -0.67
N PRO A 628 -22.51 -2.95 -0.62
CA PRO A 628 -22.90 -4.26 -1.12
C PRO A 628 -24.12 -4.84 -0.38
N ASP A 629 -24.18 -4.70 0.94
CA ASP A 629 -25.33 -5.17 1.73
C ASP A 629 -26.60 -4.38 1.43
N TYR A 630 -26.48 -3.05 1.29
CA TYR A 630 -27.59 -2.18 0.92
C TYR A 630 -28.19 -2.56 -0.43
N ARG A 631 -27.35 -2.74 -1.46
CA ARG A 631 -27.78 -3.15 -2.79
C ARG A 631 -28.42 -4.54 -2.79
N ARG A 632 -27.84 -5.49 -2.03
CA ARG A 632 -28.36 -6.86 -1.92
C ARG A 632 -29.73 -6.91 -1.22
N ARG A 633 -29.94 -6.10 -0.18
CA ARG A 633 -31.16 -6.13 0.64
C ARG A 633 -32.22 -5.11 0.21
N GLY A 634 -31.87 -4.20 -0.69
CA GLY A 634 -32.74 -3.09 -1.14
C GLY A 634 -32.92 -1.98 -0.10
N GLY A 635 -32.13 -2.00 0.98
CA GLY A 635 -32.29 -1.11 2.12
C GLY A 635 -31.70 -1.66 3.41
N LEU A 636 -31.68 -0.83 4.45
CA LEU A 636 -31.39 -1.25 5.82
C LEU A 636 -32.68 -1.77 6.46
N GLN A 637 -32.71 -3.05 6.84
CA GLN A 637 -33.85 -3.66 7.52
C GLN A 637 -33.66 -3.58 9.03
N PHE A 638 -34.71 -3.16 9.74
CA PHE A 638 -34.69 -3.15 11.21
C PHE A 638 -35.07 -4.53 11.73
N THR A 639 -34.23 -5.09 12.61
CA THR A 639 -34.48 -6.38 13.27
C THR A 639 -35.48 -6.25 14.43
N GLN A 640 -35.59 -5.06 15.01
CA GLN A 640 -36.59 -4.69 15.99
C GLN A 640 -37.49 -3.59 15.41
N PRO A 641 -38.80 -3.60 15.69
CA PRO A 641 -39.67 -2.51 15.29
C PRO A 641 -39.18 -1.16 15.81
N LEU A 642 -39.27 -0.14 14.96
CA LEU A 642 -39.06 1.26 15.37
C LEU A 642 -40.07 1.65 16.46
N PRO A 643 -39.69 2.56 17.39
CA PRO A 643 -40.55 2.98 18.48
C PRO A 643 -41.93 3.47 18.02
N SER A 644 -42.99 2.99 18.66
CA SER A 644 -44.38 3.38 18.35
C SER A 644 -44.73 4.81 18.78
N THR A 645 -43.84 5.48 19.52
CA THR A 645 -43.92 6.92 19.81
C THR A 645 -43.37 7.78 18.68
N GLY A 646 -42.75 7.17 17.68
CA GLY A 646 -41.98 7.85 16.64
C GLY A 646 -40.53 8.08 17.06
N CYS A 647 -39.65 8.29 16.08
CA CYS A 647 -38.24 8.55 16.29
C CYS A 647 -37.64 9.28 15.08
N ASP A 648 -36.46 9.87 15.26
CA ASP A 648 -35.63 10.35 14.16
C ASP A 648 -34.49 9.36 13.92
N LEU A 649 -34.19 9.12 12.64
CA LEU A 649 -33.04 8.36 12.21
C LEU A 649 -32.03 9.31 11.58
N HIS A 650 -30.81 9.33 12.12
CA HIS A 650 -29.71 10.16 11.67
C HIS A 650 -28.72 9.31 10.87
N LEU A 651 -28.63 9.57 9.57
CA LEU A 651 -27.79 8.83 8.64
C LEU A 651 -26.49 9.60 8.44
N VAL A 652 -25.37 8.91 8.67
CA VAL A 652 -24.01 9.48 8.56
C VAL A 652 -23.21 8.64 7.55
N PRO A 653 -22.85 9.19 6.39
CA PRO A 653 -21.99 8.51 5.44
C PRO A 653 -20.57 8.42 6.01
N VAL A 654 -19.93 7.27 5.86
CA VAL A 654 -18.59 7.01 6.39
C VAL A 654 -17.70 6.45 5.28
N SER A 655 -16.49 6.99 5.20
CA SER A 655 -15.38 6.44 4.43
C SER A 655 -14.22 6.09 5.36
N PHE A 656 -13.27 5.29 4.88
CA PHE A 656 -12.08 4.92 5.66
C PHE A 656 -10.80 5.48 5.04
N GLU A 657 -10.03 6.25 5.81
CA GLU A 657 -8.71 6.77 5.44
C GLU A 657 -7.65 6.13 6.34
N ALA A 658 -6.75 5.32 5.76
CA ALA A 658 -5.70 4.61 6.52
C ALA A 658 -6.23 3.84 7.75
N GLY A 659 -7.47 3.35 7.69
CA GLY A 659 -8.15 2.64 8.78
C GLY A 659 -8.89 3.53 9.79
N ALA A 660 -8.80 4.85 9.66
CA ALA A 660 -9.60 5.80 10.43
C ALA A 660 -10.93 6.11 9.71
N ARG A 661 -12.02 6.29 10.47
CA ARG A 661 -13.33 6.66 9.94
C ARG A 661 -13.36 8.16 9.65
N VAL A 662 -13.84 8.53 8.47
CA VAL A 662 -14.14 9.91 8.08
C VAL A 662 -15.64 10.02 7.86
N SER A 663 -16.31 10.76 8.75
CA SER A 663 -17.75 10.98 8.71
C SER A 663 -18.10 12.17 7.81
N GLY A 664 -19.12 12.01 6.96
CA GLY A 664 -19.70 13.12 6.21
C GLY A 664 -20.90 13.76 6.93
N ALA A 665 -21.64 14.59 6.19
CA ALA A 665 -22.74 15.36 6.74
C ALA A 665 -23.93 14.49 7.18
N ILE A 666 -24.49 14.81 8.35
CA ILE A 666 -25.64 14.13 8.94
C ILE A 666 -26.91 14.45 8.12
N THR A 667 -27.70 13.42 7.81
CA THR A 667 -29.03 13.57 7.20
C THR A 667 -30.08 12.88 8.07
N THR A 668 -31.13 13.60 8.46
CA THR A 668 -32.18 13.07 9.34
C THR A 668 -33.43 12.69 8.56
N VAL A 669 -34.04 11.55 8.88
CA VAL A 669 -35.39 11.15 8.44
C VAL A 669 -36.27 10.87 9.65
N ASN A 670 -37.46 11.46 9.66
CA ASN A 670 -38.44 11.27 10.71
C ASN A 670 -39.29 10.02 10.46
N TYR A 671 -39.48 9.21 11.51
CA TYR A 671 -40.45 8.14 11.57
C TYR A 671 -41.66 8.59 12.41
N PRO A 672 -42.82 8.84 11.78
CA PRO A 672 -43.98 9.43 12.45
C PRO A 672 -44.86 8.40 13.15
N HIS A 673 -44.35 7.22 13.48
CA HIS A 673 -45.05 6.06 14.06
C HIS A 673 -46.21 5.44 13.23
N ILE A 674 -46.50 4.17 13.52
CA ILE A 674 -47.71 3.46 13.10
C ILE A 674 -48.27 2.74 14.33
N LEU A 675 -49.51 3.07 14.71
CA LEU A 675 -50.25 2.36 15.75
C LEU A 675 -50.68 0.98 15.23
N ARG A 676 -50.18 -0.08 15.86
CA ARG A 676 -50.51 -1.46 15.48
C ARG A 676 -51.60 -2.03 16.36
N LEU A 677 -52.66 -2.52 15.72
CA LEU A 677 -53.85 -3.07 16.36
C LEU A 677 -54.09 -4.49 15.87
N THR A 678 -54.55 -5.35 16.77
CA THR A 678 -55.07 -6.67 16.46
C THR A 678 -56.51 -6.77 16.93
N TYR A 679 -57.29 -7.65 16.35
CA TYR A 679 -58.63 -7.93 16.85
C TYR A 679 -58.99 -9.40 16.75
N GLN A 680 -59.95 -9.81 17.57
CA GLN A 680 -60.54 -11.14 17.55
C GLN A 680 -62.05 -11.04 17.33
N VAL A 681 -62.61 -12.01 16.62
CA VAL A 681 -64.05 -12.20 16.47
C VAL A 681 -64.43 -13.53 17.12
N VAL A 682 -65.33 -13.49 18.07
CA VAL A 682 -65.77 -14.66 18.85
C VAL A 682 -67.26 -14.87 18.64
N GLU A 683 -67.65 -16.03 18.11
CA GLU A 683 -69.05 -16.39 17.91
C GLU A 683 -69.77 -16.63 19.25
N ALA A 684 -70.94 -16.02 19.42
CA ALA A 684 -71.89 -16.40 20.44
C ALA A 684 -72.85 -17.45 19.86
N LYS A 685 -73.00 -18.60 20.53
CA LYS A 685 -73.85 -19.71 20.08
C LYS A 685 -74.97 -19.97 21.08
N SER A 686 -76.16 -20.30 20.57
CA SER A 686 -77.25 -20.84 21.38
C SER A 686 -76.94 -22.27 21.83
N PHE A 687 -77.75 -22.80 22.76
CA PHE A 687 -77.69 -24.20 23.20
C PHE A 687 -77.80 -25.21 22.05
N LEU A 688 -78.47 -24.83 20.95
CA LEU A 688 -78.63 -25.62 19.72
C LEU A 688 -77.47 -25.44 18.73
N GLY A 689 -76.39 -24.74 19.11
CA GLY A 689 -75.20 -24.52 18.28
C GLY A 689 -75.35 -23.45 17.19
N LYS A 690 -76.50 -22.76 17.11
CA LYS A 690 -76.74 -21.67 16.15
C LYS A 690 -76.01 -20.40 16.58
N VAL A 691 -75.31 -19.74 15.67
CA VAL A 691 -74.68 -18.43 15.93
C VAL A 691 -75.76 -17.36 16.13
N THR A 692 -75.77 -16.75 17.32
CA THR A 692 -76.72 -15.71 17.74
C THR A 692 -76.13 -14.30 17.79
N GLY A 693 -74.83 -14.18 17.50
CA GLY A 693 -74.11 -12.91 17.48
C GLY A 693 -72.61 -13.14 17.45
N VAL A 694 -71.84 -12.06 17.41
CA VAL A 694 -70.39 -12.09 17.57
C VAL A 694 -69.92 -11.03 18.56
N SER A 695 -68.81 -11.31 19.23
CA SER A 695 -68.06 -10.35 20.03
C SER A 695 -66.75 -9.99 19.34
N VAL A 696 -66.38 -8.71 19.38
CA VAL A 696 -65.13 -8.18 18.89
C VAL A 696 -64.31 -7.66 20.06
N ILE A 697 -63.05 -8.10 20.14
CA ILE A 697 -62.06 -7.62 21.10
C ILE A 697 -60.92 -7.00 20.30
N VAL A 698 -60.65 -5.72 20.51
CA VAL A 698 -59.53 -5.01 19.87
C VAL A 698 -58.41 -4.85 20.88
N GLN A 699 -57.18 -5.14 20.48
CA GLN A 699 -56.00 -5.13 21.34
C GLN A 699 -54.86 -4.35 20.70
N THR A 700 -54.08 -3.71 21.56
CA THR A 700 -52.80 -3.07 21.24
C THR A 700 -51.80 -3.45 22.31
N SER A 701 -50.54 -3.63 21.93
CA SER A 701 -49.42 -3.77 22.86
C SER A 701 -48.87 -2.41 23.32
N GLU A 702 -49.37 -1.32 22.76
CA GLU A 702 -48.88 0.04 22.96
C GLU A 702 -49.80 0.82 23.89
N ALA A 703 -49.24 1.65 24.76
CA ALA A 703 -50.01 2.57 25.59
C ALA A 703 -50.58 3.69 24.71
N VAL A 704 -51.89 3.66 24.44
CA VAL A 704 -52.58 4.68 23.64
C VAL A 704 -53.46 5.57 24.51
N GLN A 705 -53.46 6.87 24.24
CA GLN A 705 -54.31 7.83 24.93
C GLN A 705 -55.81 7.60 24.64
N SER A 706 -56.13 7.16 23.43
CA SER A 706 -57.49 6.79 23.01
C SER A 706 -57.46 5.83 21.83
N MET A 707 -58.36 4.83 21.83
CA MET A 707 -58.55 3.93 20.68
C MET A 707 -59.29 4.65 19.55
N PRO A 708 -59.02 4.32 18.27
CA PRO A 708 -59.81 4.84 17.16
C PRO A 708 -61.23 4.25 17.14
N ALA A 709 -62.11 4.87 16.36
CA ALA A 709 -63.43 4.31 16.09
C ALA A 709 -63.35 3.17 15.07
N PHE A 710 -64.22 2.18 15.18
CA PHE A 710 -64.32 1.04 14.28
C PHE A 710 -65.75 0.79 13.80
N VAL A 711 -65.85 0.05 12.70
CA VAL A 711 -67.09 -0.51 12.16
C VAL A 711 -66.89 -2.00 11.88
N LEU A 712 -67.83 -2.84 12.30
CA LEU A 712 -67.85 -4.26 11.95
C LEU A 712 -68.75 -4.45 10.73
N VAL A 713 -68.18 -4.91 9.62
CA VAL A 713 -68.90 -5.04 8.34
C VAL A 713 -69.18 -6.51 8.05
N TYR A 714 -70.42 -6.79 7.70
CA TYR A 714 -70.91 -8.09 7.25
C TYR A 714 -71.11 -8.12 5.73
N ASN A 715 -70.69 -9.21 5.10
CA ASN A 715 -70.98 -9.51 3.70
C ASN A 715 -71.32 -11.01 3.54
N PRO A 716 -72.45 -11.37 2.92
CA PRO A 716 -72.89 -12.77 2.83
C PRO A 716 -71.99 -13.63 1.94
N ASP A 717 -71.37 -13.06 0.90
CA ASP A 717 -70.79 -13.83 -0.21
C ASP A 717 -69.26 -13.91 -0.15
N ARG A 718 -68.59 -12.87 0.37
CA ARG A 718 -67.12 -12.76 0.42
C ARG A 718 -66.62 -11.95 1.61
N LEU A 719 -65.32 -12.03 1.90
CA LEU A 719 -64.68 -11.16 2.88
C LEU A 719 -64.79 -9.67 2.46
N PRO A 720 -65.30 -8.78 3.34
CA PRO A 720 -65.34 -7.34 3.05
C PRO A 720 -63.95 -6.76 2.76
N LEU A 721 -63.83 -5.96 1.70
CA LEU A 721 -62.56 -5.30 1.32
C LEU A 721 -62.42 -3.87 1.86
N THR A 722 -63.55 -3.19 2.12
CA THR A 722 -63.57 -1.82 2.67
C THR A 722 -64.70 -1.68 3.70
N SER A 723 -64.69 -0.60 4.48
CA SER A 723 -65.77 -0.27 5.42
C SER A 723 -67.15 -0.09 4.77
N ARG A 724 -67.21 0.03 3.43
CA ARG A 724 -68.43 0.19 2.63
C ARG A 724 -68.80 -1.08 1.84
N ASP A 725 -68.01 -2.15 1.92
CA ASP A 725 -68.16 -3.38 1.14
C ASP A 725 -69.11 -4.40 1.80
N GLY A 726 -70.27 -3.92 2.25
CA GLY A 726 -71.24 -4.72 2.98
C GLY A 726 -72.11 -3.88 3.92
N ARG A 727 -72.71 -4.54 4.91
CA ARG A 727 -73.54 -3.90 5.94
C ARG A 727 -72.75 -3.74 7.24
N ALA A 728 -72.62 -2.51 7.72
CA ALA A 728 -72.14 -2.26 9.08
C ALA A 728 -73.19 -2.74 10.10
N LEU A 729 -72.77 -3.56 11.06
CA LEU A 729 -73.63 -4.16 12.08
C LEU A 729 -73.80 -3.23 13.29
N ASN A 730 -74.96 -3.31 13.95
CA ASN A 730 -75.14 -2.63 15.23
C ASN A 730 -74.37 -3.36 16.33
N MET A 731 -73.56 -2.60 17.06
CA MET A 731 -72.73 -3.08 18.14
C MET A 731 -73.13 -2.40 19.45
N VAL A 732 -73.01 -3.12 20.56
CA VAL A 732 -73.16 -2.61 21.93
C VAL A 732 -71.97 -3.07 22.79
N PRO A 733 -71.55 -2.29 23.81
CA PRO A 733 -70.57 -2.77 24.78
C PRO A 733 -71.07 -4.07 25.43
N ALA A 734 -70.18 -5.07 25.59
CA ALA A 734 -70.59 -6.34 26.16
C ALA A 734 -71.01 -6.24 27.64
N ILE A 735 -70.44 -5.26 28.35
CA ILE A 735 -70.59 -4.99 29.79
C ILE A 735 -71.73 -4.02 30.14
N ASP A 736 -72.17 -3.20 29.19
CA ASP A 736 -73.23 -2.21 29.40
C ASP A 736 -74.45 -2.54 28.54
N VAL A 737 -75.44 -3.20 29.15
CA VAL A 737 -76.65 -3.67 28.49
C VAL A 737 -77.65 -2.52 28.25
N ALA A 738 -77.43 -1.34 28.83
CA ALA A 738 -78.27 -0.15 28.65
C ALA A 738 -77.78 0.79 27.54
N ALA A 739 -76.60 0.53 26.98
CA ALA A 739 -76.03 1.34 25.90
C ALA A 739 -76.83 1.19 24.59
N ALA A 740 -77.07 2.32 23.91
CA ALA A 740 -77.74 2.33 22.62
C ALA A 740 -76.87 1.65 21.53
N PRO A 741 -77.46 0.80 20.66
CA PRO A 741 -76.71 0.18 19.57
C PRO A 741 -76.12 1.21 18.59
N ALA A 742 -74.87 1.00 18.20
CA ALA A 742 -74.16 1.88 17.28
C ALA A 742 -73.39 1.09 16.21
N ARG A 743 -73.42 1.55 14.96
CA ARG A 743 -72.65 0.95 13.85
C ARG A 743 -71.19 1.34 13.86
N ARG A 744 -70.89 2.51 14.44
CA ARG A 744 -69.56 3.06 14.67
C ARG A 744 -69.33 3.10 16.17
N PHE A 745 -68.27 2.47 16.64
CA PHE A 745 -67.99 2.34 18.06
C PHE A 745 -66.51 2.54 18.38
N THR A 746 -66.23 2.99 19.61
CA THR A 746 -64.86 3.17 20.11
C THR A 746 -64.67 2.30 21.35
N PRO A 747 -63.81 1.28 21.30
CA PRO A 747 -63.46 0.48 22.47
C PRO A 747 -62.92 1.35 23.62
N GLY A 748 -63.38 1.08 24.84
CA GLY A 748 -62.86 1.69 26.07
C GLY A 748 -61.43 1.24 26.37
N GLY A 749 -60.71 2.04 27.17
CA GLY A 749 -59.25 2.09 27.25
C GLY A 749 -58.48 0.80 27.50
N SER A 750 -57.21 0.84 27.11
CA SER A 750 -56.13 -0.09 27.46
C SER A 750 -55.68 0.08 28.93
N GLY A 751 -56.63 0.03 29.86
CA GLY A 751 -56.38 0.08 31.30
C GLY A 751 -56.13 -1.31 31.91
N PRO A 752 -55.85 -1.40 33.23
CA PRO A 752 -55.55 -2.67 33.93
C PRO A 752 -56.68 -3.71 33.86
N ASP A 753 -57.90 -3.30 33.51
CA ASP A 753 -59.08 -4.17 33.37
C ASP A 753 -59.16 -4.90 32.01
N GLY A 754 -58.20 -4.68 31.11
CA GLY A 754 -58.14 -5.32 29.80
C GLY A 754 -59.09 -4.72 28.75
N PRO A 755 -59.05 -5.21 27.51
CA PRO A 755 -59.84 -4.65 26.40
C PRO A 755 -61.34 -4.89 26.63
N VAL A 756 -62.15 -3.83 26.53
CA VAL A 756 -63.62 -3.94 26.66
C VAL A 756 -64.20 -4.58 25.39
N PRO A 757 -64.82 -5.78 25.48
CA PRO A 757 -65.44 -6.42 24.32
C PRO A 757 -66.67 -5.64 23.86
N TRP A 758 -66.86 -5.57 22.55
CA TRP A 758 -68.12 -5.16 21.93
C TRP A 758 -68.81 -6.37 21.35
N LYS A 759 -70.13 -6.42 21.38
CA LYS A 759 -70.92 -7.51 20.80
C LYS A 759 -71.99 -6.96 19.87
N THR A 760 -72.39 -7.75 18.89
CA THR A 760 -73.54 -7.40 18.05
C THR A 760 -74.80 -7.28 18.91
N ASP A 761 -75.63 -6.29 18.61
CA ASP A 761 -76.90 -6.09 19.30
C ASP A 761 -77.84 -7.31 19.07
N PRO A 762 -78.27 -8.01 20.13
CA PRO A 762 -79.13 -9.17 20.00
C PRO A 762 -80.47 -8.87 19.30
N GLY A 763 -80.98 -7.63 19.45
CA GLY A 763 -82.26 -7.21 18.87
C GLY A 763 -82.24 -7.08 17.35
N SER A 764 -81.09 -6.75 16.77
CA SER A 764 -80.95 -6.50 15.33
C SER A 764 -80.19 -7.61 14.57
N TRP A 765 -79.40 -8.46 15.24
CA TRP A 765 -78.59 -9.51 14.60
C TRP A 765 -79.34 -10.32 13.53
N ALA A 766 -80.50 -10.89 13.87
CA ALA A 766 -81.26 -11.76 12.96
C ALA A 766 -81.79 -11.04 11.70
N SER A 767 -81.89 -9.71 11.74
CA SER A 767 -82.30 -8.88 10.59
C SER A 767 -81.12 -8.36 9.78
N GLU A 768 -79.92 -8.32 10.37
CA GLU A 768 -78.74 -7.73 9.74
C GLU A 768 -77.88 -8.77 8.99
N VAL A 769 -77.89 -10.04 9.40
CA VAL A 769 -77.08 -11.13 8.81
C VAL A 769 -77.91 -12.26 8.21
N ASN A 770 -77.35 -13.00 7.24
CA ASN A 770 -77.94 -14.26 6.75
C ASN A 770 -77.71 -15.38 7.78
N PRO A 771 -78.76 -16.08 8.24
CA PRO A 771 -78.63 -17.18 9.19
C PRO A 771 -77.84 -18.39 8.66
N GLU A 772 -77.64 -18.53 7.35
CA GLU A 772 -76.83 -19.59 6.73
C GLU A 772 -75.32 -19.33 6.83
N GLY A 773 -74.92 -18.09 7.12
CA GLY A 773 -73.53 -17.70 7.33
C GLY A 773 -73.13 -16.43 6.58
N GLY A 774 -71.82 -16.16 6.59
CA GLY A 774 -71.19 -15.11 5.81
C GLY A 774 -69.88 -14.67 6.45
N PHE A 775 -69.38 -13.52 5.99
CA PHE A 775 -68.08 -12.98 6.37
C PHE A 775 -68.23 -11.67 7.15
N LEU A 776 -67.33 -11.49 8.12
CA LEU A 776 -67.25 -10.34 9.00
C LEU A 776 -65.83 -9.79 8.98
N ARG A 777 -65.66 -8.47 8.88
CA ARG A 777 -64.34 -7.84 8.99
C ARG A 777 -64.45 -6.50 9.70
N LEU A 778 -63.49 -6.21 10.56
CA LEU A 778 -63.41 -4.96 11.30
C LEU A 778 -62.60 -3.94 10.49
N PHE A 779 -63.07 -2.69 10.46
CA PHE A 779 -62.32 -1.58 9.86
C PHE A 779 -62.19 -0.44 10.85
N ALA A 780 -61.02 0.21 10.89
CA ALA A 780 -60.88 1.50 11.54
C ALA A 780 -61.60 2.57 10.71
N ASP A 781 -62.46 3.35 11.34
CA ASP A 781 -63.28 4.38 10.71
C ASP A 781 -62.73 5.78 11.04
N LEU A 782 -61.68 6.12 10.29
CA LEU A 782 -60.86 7.33 10.44
C LEU A 782 -60.69 8.06 9.09
N PRO A 783 -60.42 9.39 9.11
CA PRO A 783 -59.95 10.11 7.93
C PRO A 783 -58.66 9.50 7.37
N VAL A 784 -58.45 9.58 6.05
CA VAL A 784 -57.34 8.93 5.34
C VAL A 784 -55.95 9.38 5.85
N GLU A 785 -55.85 10.64 6.28
CA GLU A 785 -54.63 11.26 6.81
C GLU A 785 -54.21 10.69 8.17
N VAL A 786 -55.16 10.16 8.93
CA VAL A 786 -54.93 9.50 10.21
C VAL A 786 -54.80 8.00 10.00
N LEU A 787 -55.62 7.42 9.11
CA LEU A 787 -55.61 6.00 8.77
C LEU A 787 -54.25 5.51 8.28
N ARG A 788 -53.46 6.36 7.60
CA ARG A 788 -52.07 6.03 7.19
C ARG A 788 -51.10 5.75 8.34
N HIS A 789 -51.48 6.09 9.58
CA HIS A 789 -50.71 5.83 10.79
C HIS A 789 -51.33 4.71 11.66
N VAL A 790 -52.30 3.96 11.14
CA VAL A 790 -52.96 2.87 11.86
C VAL A 790 -52.90 1.58 11.03
N ALA A 791 -52.33 0.53 11.60
CA ALA A 791 -52.33 -0.80 11.02
C ALA A 791 -53.25 -1.72 11.84
N LEU A 792 -54.39 -2.12 11.27
CA LEU A 792 -55.29 -3.12 11.86
C LEU A 792 -55.02 -4.48 11.21
N LEU A 793 -54.57 -5.44 12.01
CA LEU A 793 -54.22 -6.78 11.56
C LEU A 793 -55.43 -7.71 11.66
N ASP A 794 -55.82 -8.28 10.53
CA ASP A 794 -56.88 -9.29 10.48
C ASP A 794 -56.45 -10.57 11.23
N PRO A 795 -57.33 -11.19 12.03
CA PRO A 795 -57.10 -12.53 12.54
C PRO A 795 -57.18 -13.56 11.39
N PRO A 796 -56.87 -14.86 11.64
CA PRO A 796 -56.98 -15.88 10.61
C PRO A 796 -58.34 -15.83 9.89
N VAL A 797 -58.34 -15.88 8.55
CA VAL A 797 -59.55 -15.68 7.73
C VAL A 797 -60.70 -16.63 8.14
N ALA A 798 -60.38 -17.81 8.67
CA ALA A 798 -61.37 -18.75 9.18
C ALA A 798 -62.23 -18.19 10.34
N SER A 799 -61.67 -17.33 11.22
CA SER A 799 -62.43 -16.69 12.31
C SER A 799 -63.25 -15.48 11.82
N LEU A 800 -63.05 -15.05 10.58
CA LEU A 800 -63.81 -13.99 9.94
C LEU A 800 -65.00 -14.53 9.16
N ARG A 801 -65.24 -15.84 9.19
CA ARG A 801 -66.40 -16.49 8.60
C ARG A 801 -67.16 -17.21 9.71
N PHE A 802 -68.48 -17.06 9.73
CA PHE A 802 -69.34 -17.92 10.53
C PHE A 802 -70.21 -18.76 9.62
N SER A 803 -70.51 -19.99 10.07
CA SER A 803 -71.40 -20.91 9.35
C SER A 803 -72.68 -21.08 10.16
N GLY A 804 -73.81 -20.89 9.49
CA GLY A 804 -75.11 -21.22 10.05
C GLY A 804 -75.34 -22.72 10.12
N THR A 805 -76.16 -23.17 11.07
CA THR A 805 -76.74 -24.51 10.99
C THR A 805 -77.70 -24.52 9.79
N PRO A 806 -77.54 -25.39 8.77
CA PRO A 806 -78.45 -25.43 7.64
C PRO A 806 -79.88 -25.67 8.14
N SER A 807 -80.83 -24.88 7.64
CA SER A 807 -82.23 -25.10 7.99
C SER A 807 -82.64 -26.50 7.53
N MET A 808 -83.03 -27.37 8.46
CA MET A 808 -83.58 -28.68 8.12
C MET A 808 -85.04 -28.47 7.68
N GLY A 809 -85.22 -27.95 6.46
CA GLY A 809 -86.52 -27.63 5.86
C GLY A 809 -87.03 -28.74 4.94
N ALA A 810 -88.02 -29.50 5.44
CA ALA A 810 -89.11 -30.16 4.71
C ALA A 810 -88.81 -30.94 3.41
N ARG A 811 -88.52 -32.24 3.54
CA ARG A 811 -88.84 -33.24 2.50
C ARG A 811 -89.48 -34.47 3.13
N PHE A 812 -90.76 -34.39 3.47
CA PHE A 812 -91.64 -35.56 3.50
C PHE A 812 -93.03 -35.14 3.02
N PHE A 813 -93.48 -35.85 1.98
CA PHE A 813 -94.84 -36.07 1.46
C PHE A 813 -94.99 -35.76 -0.03
N GLY A 814 -95.26 -36.83 -0.79
CA GLY A 814 -95.75 -36.77 -2.17
C GLY A 814 -95.23 -37.91 -3.04
N GLY A 815 -95.71 -39.14 -2.83
CA GLY A 815 -95.49 -40.26 -3.73
C GLY A 815 -96.60 -40.39 -4.78
N ARG A 816 -96.24 -40.71 -6.02
CA ARG A 816 -96.59 -41.94 -6.74
C ARG A 816 -95.83 -41.98 -8.05
#